data_AF-A0A0W4ZAS7-F1
#
_entry.id   AF-A0A0W4ZAS7-F1
#
_cell.length_a   1.000
_cell.length_b   1.000
_cell.length_c   1.000
_cell.angle_alpha   90.00
_cell.angle_beta   90.00
_cell.angle_gamma   90.00
#
_symmetry.space_group_name_H-M   'P 1'
#
loop_
_entity.id
_entity.type
_entity.pdbx_description
1 polymer ?
#
loop_
_entity_poly.entity_id
_entity_poly.type
_entity_poly.pdbx_seq_one_letter_code
_entity_poly.pdbx_strand_id
1 'polypeptide(L)'
;MKAFALAGFLGIAYAFSKNIESIYKESLNPLQNPPQNPPQNPSQNPLLYITEGNIFALILKNAMNTECKARLRKYCENLRNMTQILESSFRVLKELCEEKKLDEKCDTLKKTITEKCTILKQSLKSIRSEPSISSYCLYEKECMRIEEACPIEVNEECNYLRTSCRRERRDNLKTEFLLRVLSGNLKTQEECEKIIDKKCLAFMGESDELMEFCLIPFNRCNELVKLIKEKCSDLEFKTKFFIENNKISKEECTSLFEECNFHESDCDGIQNMCKEIKKRCENKVKYEDFSLPFNPIGKEIILIEKVRKEKLFKDEIGKPGIKDTIDLLILLSNNYLNSCKTNIEKCYKLCSLLPQLEDLYDNTKKKMDESKKEICDTLERSLKPKCKSFKSKLYDLSLSDTNEDNKDATLIGWTKQSTNFNEKLCIDLESECFYLRKSCNNAGIKMSNACINVESTCLKTRLFRREYQLFQGTLKGKLHNLTKNSLKTCIDELWTLCEKIISSNNPILIDLCLHPWDTCKELANDIERQSRWLRNGLDWKRDFPDEEDCKKLKEKCEVLGHDSKMNDLPCFTLKERCNHLENAKEFEEILLEEKVENLGNLDTCIKKVSEKCNKWSKKKRTRFIFSCIQLVTTCQIITRDIKSKCSVLEKNIDIEDVLNQVKNDNASVKGPTCDLWEPYCDKFMLSCEKLVRNNGKNGKCEELKESCKSYRKTQEQEMKLMYELRGSLNSENKCESTLNKHCLHWNKTKNNTFNNFCNNNTNTKNNITKSKLCEKLLKHVKERCTKLLTKLNDMATEIEKS
;
A
#
# COMPACT_ATOMS: atom_id res chain seq x y z
N MET A 1 31.93 -26.86 -26.58
CA MET A 1 30.47 -26.67 -26.76
C MET A 1 29.69 -26.51 -25.45
N LYS A 2 29.89 -27.33 -24.40
CA LYS A 2 29.18 -27.16 -23.11
C LYS A 2 29.51 -25.87 -22.34
N ALA A 3 30.74 -25.34 -22.44
CA ALA A 3 31.14 -24.08 -21.80
C ALA A 3 30.58 -22.83 -22.51
N PHE A 4 30.39 -22.88 -23.83
CA PHE A 4 29.79 -21.77 -24.60
C PHE A 4 28.27 -21.68 -24.38
N ALA A 5 27.60 -22.80 -24.17
CA ALA A 5 26.19 -22.81 -23.79
C ALA A 5 25.98 -22.21 -22.38
N LEU A 6 26.82 -22.55 -21.40
CA LEU A 6 26.71 -22.01 -20.05
C LEU A 6 26.99 -20.50 -19.99
N ALA A 7 27.98 -20.01 -20.74
CA ALA A 7 28.28 -18.58 -20.83
C ALA A 7 27.18 -17.80 -21.58
N GLY A 8 26.54 -18.41 -22.59
CA GLY A 8 25.39 -17.83 -23.28
C GLY A 8 24.16 -17.71 -22.37
N PHE A 9 23.85 -18.75 -21.58
CA PHE A 9 22.73 -18.71 -20.64
C PHE A 9 22.97 -17.73 -19.47
N LEU A 10 24.19 -17.65 -18.95
CA LEU A 10 24.55 -16.67 -17.90
C LEU A 10 24.58 -15.23 -18.43
N GLY A 11 25.02 -15.01 -19.67
CA GLY A 11 25.01 -13.70 -20.32
C GLY A 11 23.59 -13.20 -20.62
N ILE A 12 22.68 -14.10 -21.03
CA ILE A 12 21.26 -13.77 -21.24
C ILE A 12 20.57 -13.50 -19.89
N ALA A 13 20.78 -14.34 -18.88
CA ALA A 13 20.24 -14.10 -17.54
C ALA A 13 20.75 -12.80 -16.90
N TYR A 14 22.02 -12.45 -17.10
CA TYR A 14 22.63 -11.19 -16.65
C TYR A 14 22.03 -9.97 -17.36
N ALA A 15 21.77 -10.08 -18.67
CA ALA A 15 21.10 -9.01 -19.43
C ALA A 15 19.64 -8.81 -18.97
N PHE A 16 18.90 -9.89 -18.68
CA PHE A 16 17.53 -9.80 -18.15
C PHE A 16 17.49 -9.23 -16.71
N SER A 17 18.42 -9.64 -15.84
CA SER A 17 18.51 -9.12 -14.46
C SER A 17 18.85 -7.63 -14.44
N LYS A 18 19.83 -7.16 -15.25
CA LYS A 18 20.15 -5.73 -15.35
C LYS A 18 19.01 -4.90 -15.93
N ASN A 19 18.24 -5.44 -16.87
CA ASN A 19 17.12 -4.73 -17.47
C ASN A 19 15.97 -4.59 -16.45
N ILE A 20 15.67 -5.64 -15.68
CA ILE A 20 14.68 -5.59 -14.59
C ILE A 20 15.12 -4.62 -13.49
N GLU A 21 16.39 -4.62 -13.08
CA GLU A 21 16.90 -3.71 -12.04
C GLU A 21 16.92 -2.25 -12.50
N SER A 22 17.25 -1.98 -13.77
CA SER A 22 17.17 -0.64 -14.38
C SER A 22 15.73 -0.13 -14.43
N ILE A 23 14.78 -1.00 -14.81
CA ILE A 23 13.35 -0.68 -14.89
C ILE A 23 12.74 -0.47 -13.48
N TYR A 24 13.22 -1.22 -12.48
CA TYR A 24 12.79 -1.05 -11.09
C TYR A 24 13.33 0.25 -10.47
N LYS A 25 14.57 0.64 -10.77
CA LYS A 25 15.16 1.92 -10.34
C LYS A 25 14.50 3.14 -11.00
N GLU A 26 14.11 3.05 -12.28
CA GLU A 26 13.42 4.14 -12.99
C GLU A 26 11.94 4.32 -12.58
N SER A 27 11.29 3.29 -12.03
CA SER A 27 9.88 3.33 -11.63
C SER A 27 9.66 3.67 -10.15
N LEU A 28 10.68 3.55 -9.29
CA LEU A 28 10.57 3.79 -7.85
C LEU A 28 10.91 5.21 -7.39
N ASN A 29 11.63 6.02 -8.18
CA ASN A 29 12.12 7.33 -7.77
C ASN A 29 11.79 8.47 -8.77
N PRO A 30 10.76 9.29 -8.49
CA PRO A 30 10.77 10.69 -8.92
C PRO A 30 10.89 11.68 -7.76
N LEU A 31 10.78 11.24 -6.50
CA LEU A 31 10.59 12.14 -5.36
C LEU A 31 11.29 11.65 -4.10
N GLN A 32 12.59 11.92 -4.00
CA GLN A 32 13.27 12.24 -2.75
C GLN A 32 14.71 12.69 -3.06
N ASN A 33 14.94 13.99 -2.89
CA ASN A 33 16.19 14.75 -2.99
C ASN A 33 16.46 15.43 -4.35
N PRO A 34 16.44 16.78 -4.42
CA PRO A 34 17.09 17.48 -5.52
C PRO A 34 18.60 17.17 -5.50
N PRO A 35 19.27 17.08 -6.67
CA PRO A 35 20.69 16.77 -6.72
C PRO A 35 21.48 17.85 -5.96
N GLN A 36 22.03 17.47 -4.81
CA GLN A 36 23.03 18.27 -4.08
C GLN A 36 24.38 18.08 -4.77
N ASN A 37 24.53 18.75 -5.90
CA ASN A 37 25.76 19.37 -6.42
C ASN A 37 25.42 19.96 -7.79
N PRO A 38 25.31 21.30 -7.93
CA PRO A 38 25.07 21.90 -9.23
C PRO A 38 26.28 21.59 -10.14
N PRO A 39 26.07 21.16 -11.40
CA PRO A 39 27.12 21.30 -12.39
C PRO A 39 27.43 22.79 -12.50
N GLN A 40 28.66 23.17 -12.18
CA GLN A 40 29.17 24.50 -12.46
C GLN A 40 29.26 24.67 -13.99
N ASN A 41 28.14 25.00 -14.63
CA ASN A 41 28.08 25.60 -15.96
C ASN A 41 26.69 26.24 -16.16
N PRO A 42 26.58 27.58 -16.12
CA PRO A 42 25.32 28.27 -16.34
C PRO A 42 25.09 28.46 -17.84
N SER A 43 24.52 27.47 -18.56
CA SER A 43 23.93 27.64 -19.92
C SER A 43 23.48 26.30 -20.55
N GLN A 44 22.72 25.44 -19.86
CA GLN A 44 22.11 24.26 -20.53
C GLN A 44 20.63 24.14 -20.19
N ASN A 45 19.83 24.38 -21.23
CA ASN A 45 18.37 24.48 -21.22
C ASN A 45 17.74 23.08 -20.99
N PRO A 46 16.80 22.90 -20.05
CA PRO A 46 16.24 21.59 -19.68
C PRO A 46 15.54 20.81 -20.81
N LEU A 47 15.16 21.47 -21.92
CA LEU A 47 14.55 20.80 -23.09
C LEU A 47 15.54 20.01 -23.96
N LEU A 48 16.84 19.95 -23.64
CA LEU A 48 17.85 19.31 -24.49
C LEU A 48 17.68 17.77 -24.64
N TYR A 49 16.97 17.10 -23.72
CA TYR A 49 16.73 15.65 -23.75
C TYR A 49 15.41 15.24 -24.42
N ILE A 50 14.55 16.20 -24.75
CA ILE A 50 13.30 15.97 -25.46
C ILE A 50 13.51 16.47 -26.88
N THR A 51 13.37 15.59 -27.87
CA THR A 51 13.50 16.02 -29.27
C THR A 51 12.46 17.09 -29.57
N GLU A 52 12.86 18.10 -30.34
CA GLU A 52 12.01 19.17 -30.85
C GLU A 52 10.65 18.67 -31.39
N GLY A 53 10.65 17.57 -32.15
CA GLY A 53 9.42 16.94 -32.66
C GLY A 53 8.41 16.48 -31.59
N ASN A 54 8.85 16.09 -30.39
CA ASN A 54 7.95 15.66 -29.31
C ASN A 54 7.23 16.84 -28.65
N ILE A 55 7.93 17.96 -28.47
CA ILE A 55 7.34 19.21 -27.96
C ILE A 55 6.25 19.67 -28.91
N PHE A 56 6.51 19.61 -30.22
CA PHE A 56 5.55 20.04 -31.22
C PHE A 56 4.38 19.10 -31.41
N ALA A 57 4.58 17.78 -31.28
CA ALA A 57 3.47 16.83 -31.26
C ALA A 57 2.49 17.15 -30.12
N LEU A 58 2.98 17.51 -28.92
CA LEU A 58 2.16 17.91 -27.78
C LEU A 58 1.40 19.24 -28.01
N ILE A 59 2.02 20.21 -28.69
CA ILE A 59 1.37 21.50 -28.99
C ILE A 59 0.31 21.36 -30.09
N LEU A 60 0.67 20.67 -31.19
CA LEU A 60 -0.15 20.60 -32.40
C LEU A 60 -1.25 19.53 -32.31
N LYS A 61 -0.98 18.41 -31.63
CA LYS A 61 -1.90 17.27 -31.49
C LYS A 61 -2.47 16.86 -32.87
N ASN A 62 -3.77 16.61 -32.95
CA ASN A 62 -4.46 16.26 -34.20
C ASN A 62 -4.44 17.36 -35.28
N ALA A 63 -4.19 18.63 -34.92
CA ALA A 63 -4.20 19.74 -35.88
C ALA A 63 -2.96 19.77 -36.77
N MET A 64 -1.97 18.91 -36.51
CA MET A 64 -0.80 18.73 -37.39
C MET A 64 -1.22 18.47 -38.85
N ASN A 65 -2.33 17.75 -39.06
CA ASN A 65 -2.75 17.31 -40.39
C ASN A 65 -3.68 18.29 -41.12
N THR A 66 -4.35 19.19 -40.40
CA THR A 66 -5.42 20.04 -40.94
C THR A 66 -5.21 21.53 -40.74
N GLU A 67 -4.60 21.96 -39.63
CA GLU A 67 -4.58 23.37 -39.19
C GLU A 67 -3.28 23.80 -38.47
N CYS A 68 -2.14 23.16 -38.79
CA CYS A 68 -0.86 23.38 -38.10
C CYS A 68 -0.52 24.88 -37.92
N LYS A 69 -0.64 25.65 -39.01
CA LYS A 69 -0.29 27.08 -39.05
C LYS A 69 -1.13 27.92 -38.09
N ALA A 70 -2.45 27.75 -38.13
CA ALA A 70 -3.39 28.54 -37.32
C ALA A 70 -3.18 28.26 -35.83
N ARG A 71 -3.03 26.98 -35.46
CA ARG A 71 -2.80 26.56 -34.08
C ARG A 71 -1.48 27.06 -33.55
N LEU A 72 -0.42 26.99 -34.36
CA LEU A 72 0.92 27.44 -33.95
C LEU A 72 1.00 28.96 -33.78
N ARG A 73 0.36 29.74 -34.67
CA ARG A 73 0.23 31.20 -34.51
C ARG A 73 -0.48 31.57 -33.22
N LYS A 74 -1.65 30.97 -32.98
CA LYS A 74 -2.42 31.19 -31.75
C LYS A 74 -1.63 30.84 -30.49
N TYR A 75 -0.89 29.72 -30.52
CA TYR A 75 -0.01 29.31 -29.44
C TYR A 75 1.07 30.36 -29.16
N CYS A 76 1.75 30.83 -30.20
CA CYS A 76 2.81 31.82 -30.09
C CYS A 76 2.33 33.21 -29.66
N GLU A 77 1.15 33.63 -30.11
CA GLU A 77 0.51 34.88 -29.65
C GLU A 77 0.21 34.82 -28.15
N ASN A 78 -0.37 33.71 -27.68
CA ASN A 78 -0.62 33.50 -26.25
C ASN A 78 0.67 33.53 -25.43
N LEU A 79 1.76 32.94 -25.96
CA LEU A 79 3.07 32.93 -25.30
C LEU A 79 3.68 34.34 -25.23
N ARG A 80 3.59 35.14 -26.30
CA ARG A 80 4.11 36.53 -26.34
C ARG A 80 3.39 37.47 -25.38
N ASN A 81 2.08 37.30 -25.22
CA ASN A 81 1.28 38.08 -24.28
C ASN A 81 1.67 37.87 -22.81
N MET A 82 2.54 36.89 -22.51
CA MET A 82 3.09 36.69 -21.17
C MET A 82 4.29 37.59 -20.82
N THR A 83 4.76 38.46 -21.73
CA THR A 83 5.71 39.61 -21.59
C THR A 83 7.01 39.49 -20.76
N GLN A 84 7.23 38.51 -19.89
CA GLN A 84 8.49 38.25 -19.17
C GLN A 84 9.08 36.86 -19.47
N ILE A 85 8.35 36.00 -20.19
CA ILE A 85 8.65 34.57 -20.35
C ILE A 85 9.57 34.25 -21.55
N LEU A 86 9.57 35.10 -22.58
CA LEU A 86 10.30 34.84 -23.83
C LEU A 86 11.80 35.18 -23.79
N GLU A 87 12.25 35.94 -22.78
CA GLU A 87 13.62 36.43 -22.75
C GLU A 87 14.64 35.46 -22.14
N SER A 88 14.25 34.49 -21.29
CA SER A 88 15.23 33.73 -20.51
C SER A 88 15.24 32.20 -20.63
N SER A 89 14.17 31.50 -21.03
CA SER A 89 14.02 30.14 -20.45
C SER A 89 13.89 28.94 -21.41
N PHE A 90 13.26 29.06 -22.60
CA PHE A 90 13.11 27.91 -23.52
C PHE A 90 13.46 28.26 -24.97
N ARG A 91 14.72 27.96 -25.34
CA ARG A 91 15.27 28.25 -26.67
C ARG A 91 14.42 27.65 -27.81
N VAL A 92 13.95 26.41 -27.65
CA VAL A 92 13.14 25.70 -28.65
C VAL A 92 11.81 26.40 -28.92
N LEU A 93 11.12 26.90 -27.88
CA LEU A 93 9.85 27.62 -28.04
C LEU A 93 10.05 29.02 -28.65
N LYS A 94 11.15 29.69 -28.29
CA LYS A 94 11.52 30.97 -28.90
C LYS A 94 11.78 30.81 -30.40
N GLU A 95 12.59 29.81 -30.77
CA GLU A 95 12.85 29.49 -32.17
C GLU A 95 11.54 29.13 -32.89
N LEU A 96 10.68 28.30 -32.30
CA LEU A 96 9.37 27.92 -32.87
C LEU A 96 8.51 29.14 -33.25
N CYS A 97 8.46 30.15 -32.38
CA CYS A 97 7.61 31.33 -32.53
C CYS A 97 8.21 32.48 -33.37
N GLU A 98 9.29 32.21 -34.12
CA GLU A 98 9.83 33.14 -35.12
C GLU A 98 8.91 33.22 -36.36
N GLU A 99 8.31 34.39 -36.59
CA GLU A 99 7.29 34.62 -37.65
C GLU A 99 7.74 34.22 -39.06
N LYS A 100 9.00 34.46 -39.41
CA LYS A 100 9.54 34.23 -40.76
C LYS A 100 9.71 32.74 -41.13
N LYS A 101 9.51 31.81 -40.20
CA LYS A 101 9.77 30.36 -40.40
C LYS A 101 8.58 29.45 -40.12
N LEU A 102 7.41 29.99 -39.79
CA LEU A 102 6.24 29.19 -39.35
C LEU A 102 5.78 28.18 -40.43
N ASP A 103 5.82 28.56 -41.70
CA ASP A 103 5.36 27.71 -42.81
C ASP A 103 6.31 26.54 -43.09
N GLU A 104 7.61 26.81 -43.31
CA GLU A 104 8.63 25.77 -43.52
C GLU A 104 8.77 24.83 -42.31
N LYS A 105 8.52 25.35 -41.10
CA LYS A 105 8.51 24.54 -39.88
C LYS A 105 7.35 23.55 -39.87
N CYS A 106 6.12 23.94 -40.20
CA CYS A 106 4.99 22.99 -40.20
C CYS A 106 5.26 21.77 -41.10
N ASP A 107 5.83 21.97 -42.30
CA ASP A 107 6.12 20.87 -43.22
C ASP A 107 7.27 19.97 -42.72
N THR A 108 8.34 20.58 -42.21
CA THR A 108 9.48 19.85 -41.62
C THR A 108 9.04 19.02 -40.41
N LEU A 109 8.25 19.62 -39.52
CA LEU A 109 7.75 18.97 -38.31
C LEU A 109 6.76 17.85 -38.62
N LYS A 110 5.88 18.06 -39.60
CA LYS A 110 4.96 17.02 -40.07
C LYS A 110 5.73 15.81 -40.56
N LYS A 111 6.81 15.99 -41.33
CA LYS A 111 7.67 14.89 -41.79
C LYS A 111 8.30 14.15 -40.61
N THR A 112 8.94 14.88 -39.68
CA THR A 112 9.58 14.28 -38.49
C THR A 112 8.59 13.50 -37.63
N ILE A 113 7.41 14.05 -37.36
CA ILE A 113 6.39 13.37 -36.55
C ILE A 113 5.85 12.15 -37.30
N THR A 114 5.61 12.24 -38.61
CA THR A 114 5.13 11.11 -39.42
C THR A 114 6.13 9.95 -39.41
N GLU A 115 7.42 10.24 -39.54
CA GLU A 115 8.49 9.25 -39.42
C GLU A 115 8.48 8.58 -38.03
N LYS A 116 8.35 9.37 -36.96
CA LYS A 116 8.23 8.84 -35.60
C LYS A 116 7.00 7.98 -35.38
N CYS A 117 5.84 8.41 -35.89
CA CYS A 117 4.61 7.62 -35.83
C CYS A 117 4.77 6.28 -36.56
N THR A 118 5.49 6.27 -37.68
CA THR A 118 5.78 5.04 -38.44
C THR A 118 6.69 4.11 -37.66
N ILE A 119 7.78 4.64 -37.08
CA ILE A 119 8.69 3.87 -36.22
C ILE A 119 7.93 3.30 -35.02
N LEU A 120 7.17 4.13 -34.31
CA LEU A 120 6.39 3.69 -33.15
C LEU A 120 5.39 2.59 -33.54
N LYS A 121 4.67 2.76 -34.66
CA LYS A 121 3.75 1.73 -35.17
C LYS A 121 4.46 0.40 -35.45
N GLN A 122 5.66 0.44 -36.03
CA GLN A 122 6.45 -0.77 -36.30
C GLN A 122 6.93 -1.42 -35.00
N SER A 123 7.45 -0.63 -34.06
CA SER A 123 7.88 -1.11 -32.73
C SER A 123 6.74 -1.75 -31.94
N LEU A 124 5.55 -1.13 -31.93
CA LEU A 124 4.39 -1.69 -31.23
C LEU A 124 3.93 -3.02 -31.85
N LYS A 125 4.00 -3.13 -33.19
CA LYS A 125 3.68 -4.38 -33.89
C LYS A 125 4.71 -5.49 -33.66
N SER A 126 6.01 -5.18 -33.68
CA SER A 126 7.06 -6.19 -33.51
C SER A 126 7.06 -6.79 -32.11
N ILE A 127 6.69 -6.01 -31.09
CA ILE A 127 6.63 -6.49 -29.71
C ILE A 127 5.39 -7.36 -29.48
N ARG A 128 4.29 -7.11 -30.20
CA ARG A 128 3.12 -8.00 -30.19
C ARG A 128 3.44 -9.41 -30.69
N SER A 129 4.49 -9.58 -31.50
CA SER A 129 4.97 -10.88 -31.98
C SER A 129 6.02 -11.55 -31.08
N GLU A 130 6.70 -10.84 -30.17
CA GLU A 130 7.69 -11.40 -29.24
C GLU A 130 7.42 -10.91 -27.80
N PRO A 131 6.86 -11.77 -26.92
CA PRO A 131 6.16 -11.35 -25.70
C PRO A 131 7.07 -11.12 -24.50
N SER A 132 8.16 -10.37 -24.66
CA SER A 132 8.84 -9.77 -23.51
C SER A 132 8.07 -8.51 -23.09
N ILE A 133 6.97 -8.69 -22.35
CA ILE A 133 6.02 -7.61 -21.98
C ILE A 133 6.73 -6.47 -21.21
N SER A 134 7.77 -6.77 -20.43
CA SER A 134 8.49 -5.76 -19.63
C SER A 134 9.21 -4.69 -20.46
N SER A 135 9.73 -5.02 -21.66
CA SER A 135 10.34 -4.05 -22.57
C SER A 135 9.29 -3.28 -23.40
N TYR A 136 8.08 -3.82 -23.52
CA TYR A 136 6.96 -3.20 -24.22
C TYR A 136 6.51 -1.90 -23.53
N CYS A 137 6.48 -1.90 -22.19
CA CYS A 137 6.02 -0.75 -21.40
C CYS A 137 6.93 0.47 -21.46
N LEU A 138 8.16 0.33 -21.98
CA LEU A 138 9.07 1.45 -22.24
C LEU A 138 8.48 2.44 -23.26
N TYR A 139 7.59 1.99 -24.14
CA TYR A 139 6.92 2.83 -25.14
C TYR A 139 5.73 3.62 -24.59
N GLU A 140 5.29 3.41 -23.34
CA GLU A 140 4.16 4.17 -22.76
C GLU A 140 4.44 5.68 -22.79
N LYS A 141 5.66 6.10 -22.42
CA LYS A 141 6.07 7.51 -22.43
C LYS A 141 6.07 8.09 -23.84
N GLU A 142 6.50 7.32 -24.85
CA GLU A 142 6.54 7.80 -26.22
C GLU A 142 5.13 7.89 -26.81
N CYS A 143 4.26 6.91 -26.56
CA CYS A 143 2.84 6.98 -26.88
C CYS A 143 2.20 8.27 -26.34
N MET A 144 2.39 8.57 -25.05
CA MET A 144 1.84 9.80 -24.45
C MET A 144 2.34 11.10 -25.09
N ARG A 145 3.52 11.09 -25.72
CA ARG A 145 4.09 12.29 -26.37
C ARG A 145 3.56 12.52 -27.77
N ILE A 146 3.37 11.45 -28.56
CA ILE A 146 3.16 11.60 -30.01
C ILE A 146 1.85 11.00 -30.54
N GLU A 147 1.12 10.17 -29.77
CA GLU A 147 -0.02 9.40 -30.29
C GLU A 147 -1.08 10.29 -30.98
N GLU A 148 -1.35 11.47 -30.44
CA GLU A 148 -2.38 12.35 -30.99
C GLU A 148 -2.01 13.07 -32.29
N ALA A 149 -0.72 13.19 -32.56
CA ALA A 149 -0.23 13.67 -33.84
C ALA A 149 -0.13 12.52 -34.86
N CYS A 150 -0.30 11.26 -34.41
CA CYS A 150 -0.24 10.07 -35.25
C CYS A 150 -1.62 9.66 -35.81
N PRO A 151 -1.64 8.81 -36.85
CA PRO A 151 -2.86 8.17 -37.34
C PRO A 151 -3.62 7.39 -36.26
N ILE A 152 -4.92 7.18 -36.47
CA ILE A 152 -5.82 6.53 -35.51
C ILE A 152 -5.29 5.15 -35.09
N GLU A 153 -4.68 4.37 -35.98
CA GLU A 153 -4.18 3.04 -35.64
C GLU A 153 -3.07 3.08 -34.57
N VAL A 154 -2.28 4.15 -34.50
CA VAL A 154 -1.26 4.32 -33.45
C VAL A 154 -1.94 4.61 -32.11
N ASN A 155 -3.00 5.42 -32.11
CA ASN A 155 -3.79 5.69 -30.90
C ASN A 155 -4.41 4.42 -30.33
N GLU A 156 -4.92 3.53 -31.18
CA GLU A 156 -5.49 2.25 -30.74
C GLU A 156 -4.42 1.36 -30.09
N GLU A 157 -3.28 1.17 -30.75
CA GLU A 157 -2.17 0.35 -30.22
C GLU A 157 -1.60 0.93 -28.92
N CYS A 158 -1.49 2.26 -28.80
CA CYS A 158 -1.06 2.92 -27.56
C CYS A 158 -2.07 2.73 -26.40
N ASN A 159 -3.38 2.70 -26.67
CA ASN A 159 -4.39 2.37 -25.66
C ASN A 159 -4.25 0.91 -25.17
N TYR A 160 -4.04 -0.03 -26.09
CA TYR A 160 -3.80 -1.44 -25.75
C TYR A 160 -2.51 -1.63 -24.96
N LEU A 161 -1.43 -0.92 -25.33
CA LEU A 161 -0.16 -0.90 -24.60
C LEU A 161 -0.39 -0.48 -23.14
N ARG A 162 -0.99 0.69 -22.92
CA ARG A 162 -1.22 1.24 -21.56
C ARG A 162 -2.05 0.28 -20.68
N THR A 163 -3.09 -0.32 -21.26
CA THR A 163 -3.93 -1.34 -20.60
C THR A 163 -3.09 -2.56 -20.19
N SER A 164 -2.27 -3.07 -21.11
CA SER A 164 -1.46 -4.27 -20.88
C SER A 164 -0.39 -4.03 -19.83
N CYS A 165 0.30 -2.89 -19.90
CA CYS A 165 1.29 -2.46 -18.93
C CYS A 165 0.70 -2.20 -17.55
N ARG A 166 -0.50 -1.62 -17.49
CA ARG A 166 -1.24 -1.45 -16.22
C ARG A 166 -1.57 -2.80 -15.60
N ARG A 167 -2.06 -3.77 -16.39
CA ARG A 167 -2.34 -5.13 -15.91
C ARG A 167 -1.08 -5.81 -15.37
N GLU A 168 0.01 -5.77 -16.12
CA GLU A 168 1.30 -6.36 -15.69
C GLU A 168 1.80 -5.72 -14.39
N ARG A 169 1.75 -4.38 -14.28
CA ARG A 169 2.08 -3.67 -13.04
C ARG A 169 1.22 -4.16 -11.86
N ARG A 170 -0.10 -4.28 -12.04
CA ARG A 170 -1.01 -4.77 -11.00
C ARG A 170 -0.74 -6.22 -10.62
N ASP A 171 -0.44 -7.09 -11.58
CA ASP A 171 -0.06 -8.49 -11.34
C ASP A 171 1.28 -8.62 -10.59
N ASN A 172 2.26 -7.79 -10.92
CA ASN A 172 3.54 -7.71 -10.22
C ASN A 172 3.36 -7.24 -8.78
N LEU A 173 2.50 -6.23 -8.55
CA LEU A 173 2.17 -5.75 -7.22
C LEU A 173 1.43 -6.79 -6.37
N LYS A 174 0.44 -7.50 -6.96
CA LYS A 174 -0.22 -8.65 -6.34
C LYS A 174 0.79 -9.71 -5.94
N THR A 175 1.69 -10.08 -6.85
CA THR A 175 2.72 -11.09 -6.60
C THR A 175 3.65 -10.66 -5.47
N GLU A 176 4.18 -9.44 -5.52
CA GLU A 176 5.05 -8.91 -4.47
C GLU A 176 4.34 -8.86 -3.11
N PHE A 177 3.07 -8.47 -3.10
CA PHE A 177 2.25 -8.49 -1.90
C PHE A 177 2.15 -9.91 -1.32
N LEU A 178 1.80 -10.90 -2.14
CA LEU A 178 1.68 -12.29 -1.70
C LEU A 178 3.00 -12.85 -1.15
N LEU A 179 4.13 -12.55 -1.81
CA LEU A 179 5.45 -12.96 -1.35
C LEU A 179 5.78 -12.36 0.03
N ARG A 180 5.51 -11.06 0.23
CA ARG A 180 5.75 -10.41 1.53
C ARG A 180 4.84 -10.94 2.63
N VAL A 181 3.55 -11.15 2.33
CA VAL A 181 2.58 -11.56 3.37
C VAL A 181 2.74 -13.03 3.76
N LEU A 182 3.18 -13.87 2.83
CA LEU A 182 3.44 -15.29 3.07
C LEU A 182 4.88 -15.58 3.47
N SER A 183 5.69 -14.54 3.67
CA SER A 183 7.07 -14.61 4.14
C SER A 183 7.26 -15.62 5.29
N GLY A 184 8.24 -16.49 5.15
CA GLY A 184 8.56 -17.59 6.06
C GLY A 184 7.73 -18.86 5.86
N ASN A 185 6.75 -18.85 4.95
CA ASN A 185 5.86 -19.98 4.64
C ASN A 185 5.94 -20.39 3.16
N LEU A 186 6.95 -19.94 2.42
CA LEU A 186 7.11 -20.19 0.99
C LEU A 186 8.29 -21.11 0.65
N LYS A 187 8.85 -21.82 1.65
CA LYS A 187 9.90 -22.83 1.40
C LYS A 187 9.36 -24.05 0.70
N THR A 188 8.16 -24.48 1.08
CA THR A 188 7.50 -25.66 0.53
C THR A 188 6.03 -25.39 0.19
N GLN A 189 5.49 -26.19 -0.74
CA GLN A 189 4.08 -26.12 -1.11
C GLN A 189 3.17 -26.38 0.11
N GLU A 190 3.53 -27.36 0.96
CA GLU A 190 2.73 -27.75 2.12
C GLU A 190 2.63 -26.62 3.18
N GLU A 191 3.73 -25.92 3.44
CA GLU A 191 3.74 -24.76 4.36
C GLU A 191 2.85 -23.63 3.84
N CYS A 192 2.92 -23.34 2.54
CA CYS A 192 2.08 -22.35 1.89
C CYS A 192 0.58 -22.73 2.00
N GLU A 193 0.24 -23.99 1.68
CA GLU A 193 -1.16 -24.45 1.69
C GLU A 193 -1.80 -24.41 3.08
N LYS A 194 -1.02 -24.61 4.16
CA LYS A 194 -1.51 -24.53 5.54
C LYS A 194 -2.02 -23.15 5.94
N ILE A 195 -1.42 -22.09 5.40
CA ILE A 195 -1.66 -20.71 5.85
C ILE A 195 -2.48 -19.88 4.84
N ILE A 196 -2.37 -20.19 3.55
CA ILE A 196 -2.94 -19.37 2.47
C ILE A 196 -4.47 -19.24 2.55
N ASP A 197 -5.20 -20.32 2.86
CA ASP A 197 -6.66 -20.28 2.99
C ASP A 197 -7.11 -19.39 4.15
N LYS A 198 -6.43 -19.51 5.30
CA LYS A 198 -6.72 -18.69 6.50
C LYS A 198 -6.51 -17.21 6.20
N LYS A 199 -5.45 -16.92 5.44
CA LYS A 199 -5.05 -15.58 5.05
C LYS A 199 -5.91 -14.99 3.92
N CYS A 200 -6.49 -15.82 3.06
CA CYS A 200 -7.27 -15.36 1.92
C CYS A 200 -8.49 -14.50 2.30
N LEU A 201 -9.19 -14.84 3.38
CA LEU A 201 -10.31 -14.02 3.89
C LEU A 201 -9.90 -12.57 4.17
N ALA A 202 -8.67 -12.36 4.61
CA ALA A 202 -8.13 -11.02 4.84
C ALA A 202 -7.78 -10.28 3.54
N PHE A 203 -7.29 -10.98 2.51
CA PHE A 203 -6.77 -10.34 1.29
C PHE A 203 -7.83 -10.04 0.25
N MET A 204 -8.90 -10.85 0.20
CA MET A 204 -9.96 -10.73 -0.79
C MET A 204 -10.59 -9.33 -0.82
N GLY A 205 -10.67 -8.65 0.32
CA GLY A 205 -11.22 -7.29 0.41
C GLY A 205 -10.30 -6.18 -0.08
N GLU A 206 -9.08 -6.49 -0.55
CA GLU A 206 -8.00 -5.50 -0.67
C GLU A 206 -7.63 -5.16 -2.10
N SER A 207 -7.91 -6.07 -3.04
CA SER A 207 -7.96 -5.82 -4.48
C SER A 207 -8.74 -6.94 -5.18
N ASP A 208 -9.24 -6.66 -6.38
CA ASP A 208 -9.94 -7.67 -7.20
C ASP A 208 -8.99 -8.82 -7.63
N GLU A 209 -7.70 -8.52 -7.79
CA GLU A 209 -6.69 -9.54 -8.09
C GLU A 209 -6.42 -10.50 -6.93
N LEU A 210 -6.43 -10.00 -5.69
CA LEU A 210 -6.30 -10.83 -4.50
C LEU A 210 -7.56 -11.66 -4.29
N MET A 211 -8.73 -11.12 -4.65
CA MET A 211 -9.99 -11.86 -4.73
C MET A 211 -9.88 -13.02 -5.73
N GLU A 212 -9.43 -12.75 -6.96
CA GLU A 212 -9.19 -13.77 -8.00
C GLU A 212 -8.22 -14.86 -7.52
N PHE A 213 -7.07 -14.46 -7.00
CA PHE A 213 -6.05 -15.38 -6.49
C PHE A 213 -6.60 -16.33 -5.40
N CYS A 214 -7.45 -15.80 -4.52
CA CYS A 214 -7.99 -16.58 -3.42
C CYS A 214 -9.08 -17.55 -3.85
N LEU A 215 -9.97 -17.12 -4.75
CA LEU A 215 -11.10 -17.94 -5.23
C LEU A 215 -10.71 -18.96 -6.31
N ILE A 216 -9.57 -18.78 -6.97
CA ILE A 216 -9.04 -19.69 -7.99
C ILE A 216 -7.79 -20.41 -7.44
N PRO A 217 -7.92 -21.51 -6.67
CA PRO A 217 -6.81 -22.06 -5.89
C PRO A 217 -5.77 -22.86 -6.69
N PHE A 218 -5.97 -23.07 -7.99
CA PHE A 218 -5.19 -24.05 -8.76
C PHE A 218 -3.70 -23.67 -8.84
N ASN A 219 -2.82 -24.55 -8.37
CA ASN A 219 -1.35 -24.42 -8.39
C ASN A 219 -0.74 -23.14 -7.77
N ARG A 220 -1.53 -22.32 -7.06
CA ARG A 220 -1.07 -21.02 -6.54
C ARG A 220 0.18 -21.10 -5.65
N CYS A 221 0.27 -22.11 -4.78
CA CYS A 221 1.45 -22.28 -3.91
C CYS A 221 2.67 -22.74 -4.70
N ASN A 222 2.49 -23.56 -5.74
CA ASN A 222 3.59 -23.98 -6.61
C ASN A 222 4.20 -22.80 -7.36
N GLU A 223 3.36 -21.91 -7.87
CA GLU A 223 3.81 -20.69 -8.54
C GLU A 223 4.55 -19.76 -7.58
N LEU A 224 3.99 -19.53 -6.38
CA LEU A 224 4.65 -18.68 -5.37
C LEU A 224 6.00 -19.26 -4.90
N VAL A 225 6.08 -20.57 -4.65
CA VAL A 225 7.34 -21.24 -4.28
C VAL A 225 8.37 -21.15 -5.41
N LYS A 226 7.95 -21.17 -6.68
CA LYS A 226 8.86 -20.97 -7.81
C LYS A 226 9.36 -19.53 -7.86
N LEU A 227 8.46 -18.56 -7.72
CA LEU A 227 8.78 -17.14 -7.77
C LEU A 227 9.71 -16.70 -6.62
N ILE A 228 9.48 -17.21 -5.40
CA ILE A 228 10.36 -16.89 -4.28
C ILE A 228 11.77 -17.47 -4.49
N LYS A 229 11.91 -18.64 -5.12
CA LYS A 229 13.23 -19.21 -5.46
C LYS A 229 13.99 -18.32 -6.44
N GLU A 230 13.31 -17.84 -7.48
CA GLU A 230 13.89 -16.88 -8.44
C GLU A 230 14.31 -15.59 -7.72
N LYS A 231 13.48 -15.07 -6.81
CA LYS A 231 13.83 -13.91 -5.97
C LYS A 231 15.00 -14.17 -5.03
N CYS A 232 15.09 -15.35 -4.42
CA CYS A 232 16.21 -15.70 -3.55
C CYS A 232 17.52 -15.74 -4.34
N SER A 233 17.52 -16.28 -5.56
CA SER A 233 18.70 -16.27 -6.42
C SER A 233 19.12 -14.85 -6.82
N ASP A 234 18.17 -13.98 -7.15
CA ASP A 234 18.43 -12.57 -7.46
C ASP A 234 18.97 -11.80 -6.24
N LEU A 235 18.35 -11.99 -5.06
CA LEU A 235 18.80 -11.40 -3.79
C LEU A 235 20.21 -11.87 -3.40
N GLU A 236 20.51 -13.16 -3.56
CA GLU A 236 21.85 -13.71 -3.30
C GLU A 236 22.89 -13.05 -4.21
N PHE A 237 22.58 -12.93 -5.51
CA PHE A 237 23.46 -12.28 -6.48
C PHE A 237 23.70 -10.80 -6.15
N LYS A 238 22.63 -10.03 -5.97
CA LYS A 238 22.71 -8.59 -5.61
C LYS A 238 23.48 -8.38 -4.32
N THR A 239 23.25 -9.22 -3.32
CA THR A 239 23.91 -9.13 -2.03
C THR A 239 25.42 -9.42 -2.13
N LYS A 240 25.83 -10.46 -2.87
CA LYS A 240 27.25 -10.74 -3.11
C LYS A 240 27.93 -9.56 -3.81
N PHE A 241 27.31 -9.05 -4.87
CA PHE A 241 27.83 -7.89 -5.60
C PHE A 241 27.95 -6.65 -4.70
N PHE A 242 26.98 -6.41 -3.83
CA PHE A 242 27.04 -5.31 -2.86
C PHE A 242 28.17 -5.48 -1.82
N ILE A 243 28.39 -6.70 -1.33
CA ILE A 243 29.45 -7.02 -0.36
C ILE A 243 30.85 -6.87 -0.99
N GLU A 244 31.00 -7.20 -2.26
CA GLU A 244 32.26 -7.05 -2.99
C GLU A 244 32.57 -5.59 -3.38
N ASN A 245 31.56 -4.72 -3.44
CA ASN A 245 31.72 -3.31 -3.75
C ASN A 245 32.09 -2.45 -2.53
N ASN A 246 33.05 -1.55 -2.72
CA ASN A 246 33.48 -0.59 -1.69
C ASN A 246 32.61 0.68 -1.65
N LYS A 247 31.87 0.97 -2.72
CA LYS A 247 30.98 2.14 -2.78
C LYS A 247 29.59 1.74 -2.29
N ILE A 248 29.14 2.41 -1.24
CA ILE A 248 27.84 2.18 -0.61
C ILE A 248 26.95 3.38 -0.90
N SER A 249 25.90 3.19 -1.71
CA SER A 249 24.85 4.21 -1.85
C SER A 249 23.75 4.00 -0.80
N LYS A 250 23.10 5.10 -0.40
CA LYS A 250 21.97 5.08 0.54
C LYS A 250 20.78 4.30 -0.05
N GLU A 251 20.57 4.42 -1.35
CA GLU A 251 19.48 3.77 -2.09
C GLU A 251 19.66 2.25 -2.16
N GLU A 252 20.86 1.76 -2.50
CA GLU A 252 21.16 0.32 -2.52
C GLU A 252 21.01 -0.29 -1.13
N CYS A 253 21.51 0.38 -0.09
CA CYS A 253 21.28 -0.03 1.29
C CYS A 253 19.80 -0.15 1.63
N THR A 254 18.98 0.84 1.25
CA THR A 254 17.55 0.84 1.56
C THR A 254 16.82 -0.28 0.82
N SER A 255 17.12 -0.49 -0.46
CA SER A 255 16.49 -1.52 -1.30
C SER A 255 16.85 -2.94 -0.82
N LEU A 256 18.15 -3.23 -0.65
CA LEU A 256 18.59 -4.56 -0.21
C LEU A 256 18.12 -4.89 1.19
N PHE A 257 18.05 -3.89 2.07
CA PHE A 257 17.51 -4.09 3.40
C PHE A 257 16.03 -4.43 3.37
N GLU A 258 15.23 -3.74 2.54
CA GLU A 258 13.81 -4.06 2.37
C GLU A 258 13.63 -5.50 1.83
N GLU A 259 14.42 -5.90 0.83
CA GLU A 259 14.39 -7.27 0.28
C GLU A 259 14.78 -8.32 1.33
N CYS A 260 15.89 -8.12 2.06
CA CYS A 260 16.30 -9.00 3.16
C CYS A 260 15.20 -9.13 4.22
N ASN A 261 14.58 -8.02 4.64
CA ASN A 261 13.54 -8.02 5.67
C ASN A 261 12.33 -8.88 5.30
N PHE A 262 11.92 -8.89 4.03
CA PHE A 262 10.74 -9.63 3.59
C PHE A 262 11.03 -11.05 3.10
N HIS A 263 12.22 -11.33 2.57
CA HIS A 263 12.48 -12.58 1.86
C HIS A 263 13.55 -13.47 2.52
N GLU A 264 14.36 -12.97 3.48
CA GLU A 264 15.43 -13.75 4.14
C GLU A 264 14.93 -15.06 4.77
N SER A 265 13.72 -15.07 5.31
CA SER A 265 13.13 -16.24 5.98
C SER A 265 12.82 -17.39 5.03
N ASP A 266 12.54 -17.11 3.75
CA ASP A 266 12.22 -18.12 2.74
C ASP A 266 13.46 -18.56 1.94
N CYS A 267 14.56 -17.81 2.03
CA CYS A 267 15.78 -18.09 1.29
C CYS A 267 16.80 -18.88 2.11
N ASP A 268 17.33 -19.95 1.54
CA ASP A 268 18.41 -20.73 2.15
C ASP A 268 19.77 -20.07 1.92
N GLY A 269 20.56 -19.90 2.99
CA GLY A 269 21.96 -19.46 2.90
C GLY A 269 22.20 -17.95 2.82
N ILE A 270 21.16 -17.12 2.74
CA ILE A 270 21.28 -15.66 2.62
C ILE A 270 21.39 -14.95 3.99
N GLN A 271 21.05 -15.63 5.10
CA GLN A 271 20.95 -14.99 6.43
C GLN A 271 22.24 -14.28 6.87
N ASN A 272 23.39 -14.91 6.62
CA ASN A 272 24.68 -14.32 6.98
C ASN A 272 25.01 -13.09 6.13
N MET A 273 24.61 -13.11 4.85
CA MET A 273 24.84 -12.00 3.93
C MET A 273 23.94 -10.81 4.26
N CYS A 274 22.66 -11.05 4.57
CA CYS A 274 21.74 -9.99 5.05
C CYS A 274 22.23 -9.35 6.36
N LYS A 275 22.79 -10.14 7.29
CA LYS A 275 23.44 -9.60 8.50
C LYS A 275 24.65 -8.72 8.17
N GLU A 276 25.42 -9.06 7.14
CA GLU A 276 26.56 -8.25 6.71
C GLU A 276 26.10 -6.94 6.06
N ILE A 277 25.08 -6.96 5.19
CA ILE A 277 24.47 -5.75 4.64
C ILE A 277 24.04 -4.83 5.77
N LYS A 278 23.33 -5.36 6.78
CA LYS A 278 22.86 -4.58 7.93
C LYS A 278 24.01 -3.84 8.61
N LYS A 279 25.11 -4.53 8.92
CA LYS A 279 26.31 -3.92 9.51
C LYS A 279 26.94 -2.84 8.63
N ARG A 280 27.04 -3.07 7.32
CA ARG A 280 27.63 -2.10 6.38
C ARG A 280 26.76 -0.85 6.22
N CYS A 281 25.44 -1.00 6.31
CA CYS A 281 24.47 0.08 6.12
C CYS A 281 24.13 0.86 7.40
N GLU A 282 24.47 0.34 8.60
CA GLU A 282 24.21 0.96 9.91
C GLU A 282 24.66 2.43 10.02
N ASN A 283 25.72 2.83 9.31
CA ASN A 283 26.26 4.19 9.34
C ASN A 283 25.74 5.12 8.22
N LYS A 284 24.93 4.61 7.28
CA LYS A 284 24.49 5.34 6.08
C LYS A 284 22.98 5.58 6.01
N VAL A 285 22.18 4.71 6.61
CA VAL A 285 20.72 4.81 6.63
C VAL A 285 20.25 4.78 8.08
N LYS A 286 19.44 5.76 8.49
CA LYS A 286 18.75 5.70 9.77
C LYS A 286 17.73 4.58 9.68
N TYR A 287 17.89 3.57 10.53
CA TYR A 287 17.03 2.39 10.55
C TYR A 287 15.58 2.78 10.86
N GLU A 288 14.70 2.68 9.88
CA GLU A 288 13.27 2.50 10.12
C GLU A 288 13.03 1.00 10.12
N ASP A 289 12.55 0.44 11.24
CA ASP A 289 12.10 -0.94 11.22
C ASP A 289 11.03 -1.08 10.13
N PHE A 290 11.27 -1.97 9.18
CA PHE A 290 10.41 -2.13 8.01
C PHE A 290 9.08 -2.79 8.39
N SER A 291 9.08 -3.46 9.54
CA SER A 291 7.89 -3.94 10.23
C SER A 291 7.45 -2.87 11.22
N LEU A 292 6.27 -2.28 11.01
CA LEU A 292 5.58 -1.61 12.13
C LEU A 292 5.44 -2.64 13.27
N PRO A 293 5.67 -2.27 14.55
CA PRO A 293 5.47 -3.19 15.65
C PRO A 293 4.02 -3.70 15.59
N PHE A 294 3.88 -5.00 15.36
CA PHE A 294 2.57 -5.63 15.22
C PHE A 294 1.72 -5.34 16.45
N ASN A 295 0.51 -4.82 16.23
CA ASN A 295 -0.43 -4.48 17.30
C ASN A 295 -1.63 -5.45 17.27
N PRO A 296 -1.69 -6.46 18.16
CA PRO A 296 -2.78 -7.44 18.20
C PRO A 296 -4.24 -6.91 18.12
N ILE A 297 -4.48 -5.65 18.50
CA ILE A 297 -5.81 -5.01 18.54
C ILE A 297 -6.07 -3.96 17.44
N GLY A 298 -5.11 -3.67 16.56
CA GLY A 298 -5.34 -2.73 15.45
C GLY A 298 -6.24 -3.35 14.38
N LYS A 299 -7.04 -2.51 13.69
CA LYS A 299 -8.13 -2.90 12.76
C LYS A 299 -7.78 -4.14 11.92
N GLU A 300 -8.81 -4.97 11.67
CA GLU A 300 -8.72 -6.18 10.84
C GLU A 300 -7.82 -5.91 9.61
N ILE A 301 -6.71 -6.65 9.58
CA ILE A 301 -5.62 -6.66 8.59
C ILE A 301 -4.40 -5.74 8.84
N ILE A 302 -3.66 -5.98 9.94
CA ILE A 302 -2.28 -5.48 10.12
C ILE A 302 -1.25 -6.26 9.28
N LEU A 303 -1.61 -7.45 8.76
CA LEU A 303 -0.80 -8.15 7.75
C LEU A 303 -0.45 -7.24 6.55
N ILE A 304 -1.32 -6.29 6.25
CA ILE A 304 -1.23 -5.35 5.12
C ILE A 304 -0.36 -4.14 5.42
N GLU A 305 -0.46 -3.61 6.63
CA GLU A 305 0.46 -2.59 7.14
C GLU A 305 1.87 -3.15 7.31
N LYS A 306 1.99 -4.41 7.76
CA LYS A 306 3.26 -5.14 7.87
C LYS A 306 4.00 -5.22 6.54
N VAL A 307 3.29 -5.39 5.42
CA VAL A 307 3.89 -5.41 4.08
C VAL A 307 3.94 -4.04 3.41
N ARG A 308 3.57 -2.99 4.15
CA ARG A 308 3.51 -1.60 3.68
C ARG A 308 2.65 -1.46 2.42
N LYS A 309 1.45 -2.05 2.39
CA LYS A 309 0.55 -2.02 1.22
C LYS A 309 0.35 -0.61 0.67
N GLU A 310 0.17 0.40 1.53
CA GLU A 310 0.03 1.79 1.05
C GLU A 310 1.25 2.23 0.21
N LYS A 311 2.48 1.87 0.64
CA LYS A 311 3.71 2.12 -0.13
C LYS A 311 3.84 1.20 -1.35
N LEU A 312 3.37 -0.04 -1.25
CA LEU A 312 3.49 -1.05 -2.30
C LEU A 312 2.49 -0.81 -3.43
N PHE A 313 1.19 -0.77 -3.12
CA PHE A 313 0.11 -0.55 -4.09
C PHE A 313 0.04 0.90 -4.55
N LYS A 314 0.45 1.87 -3.72
CA LYS A 314 0.37 3.32 -4.01
C LYS A 314 -1.02 3.67 -4.56
N ASP A 315 -1.07 4.47 -5.63
CA ASP A 315 -2.27 4.84 -6.37
C ASP A 315 -2.67 3.80 -7.45
N GLU A 316 -1.95 2.68 -7.60
CA GLU A 316 -2.18 1.76 -8.72
C GLU A 316 -3.35 0.80 -8.48
N ILE A 317 -3.52 0.36 -7.23
CA ILE A 317 -4.55 -0.60 -6.82
C ILE A 317 -5.34 -0.02 -5.64
N GLY A 318 -6.62 0.25 -5.87
CA GLY A 318 -7.54 0.68 -4.82
C GLY A 318 -8.27 -0.48 -4.15
N LYS A 319 -8.88 -0.20 -2.98
CA LYS A 319 -9.69 -1.15 -2.24
C LYS A 319 -11.10 -1.21 -2.84
N PRO A 320 -11.51 -2.32 -3.49
CA PRO A 320 -12.82 -2.42 -4.12
C PRO A 320 -13.95 -2.46 -3.08
N GLY A 321 -15.17 -2.13 -3.51
CA GLY A 321 -16.37 -2.35 -2.73
C GLY A 321 -16.65 -3.85 -2.49
N ILE A 322 -17.53 -4.14 -1.53
CA ILE A 322 -17.99 -5.51 -1.25
C ILE A 322 -18.67 -6.07 -2.50
N LYS A 323 -18.26 -7.28 -2.90
CA LYS A 323 -18.78 -7.98 -4.08
C LYS A 323 -20.09 -8.69 -3.77
N ASP A 324 -21.01 -8.63 -4.72
CA ASP A 324 -22.26 -9.37 -4.65
C ASP A 324 -22.07 -10.83 -5.11
N THR A 325 -23.09 -11.65 -4.91
CA THR A 325 -23.07 -13.06 -5.31
C THR A 325 -22.79 -13.24 -6.81
N ILE A 326 -23.28 -12.33 -7.66
CA ILE A 326 -23.10 -12.43 -9.12
C ILE A 326 -21.64 -12.19 -9.50
N ASP A 327 -20.98 -11.17 -8.94
CA ASP A 327 -19.57 -10.88 -9.19
C ASP A 327 -18.67 -12.05 -8.82
N LEU A 328 -18.91 -12.64 -7.64
CA LEU A 328 -18.16 -13.80 -7.17
C LEU A 328 -18.38 -15.02 -8.07
N LEU A 329 -19.62 -15.25 -8.51
CA LEU A 329 -19.94 -16.34 -9.44
C LEU A 329 -19.32 -16.14 -10.83
N ILE A 330 -19.25 -14.91 -11.34
CA ILE A 330 -18.55 -14.58 -12.59
C ILE A 330 -17.08 -14.97 -12.49
N LEU A 331 -16.42 -14.58 -11.41
CA LEU A 331 -15.02 -14.88 -11.16
C LEU A 331 -14.78 -16.39 -11.04
N LEU A 332 -15.59 -17.08 -10.23
CA LEU A 332 -15.53 -18.53 -10.08
C LEU A 332 -15.75 -19.26 -11.41
N SER A 333 -16.63 -18.75 -12.28
CA SER A 333 -16.80 -19.30 -13.63
C SER A 333 -15.59 -19.10 -14.54
N ASN A 334 -14.51 -18.47 -14.06
CA ASN A 334 -13.37 -18.02 -14.85
C ASN A 334 -13.79 -17.13 -16.02
N ASN A 335 -14.86 -16.34 -15.83
CA ASN A 335 -15.54 -15.55 -16.86
C ASN A 335 -16.19 -16.34 -18.00
N TYR A 336 -16.28 -17.68 -17.91
CA TYR A 336 -16.95 -18.53 -18.90
C TYR A 336 -18.11 -19.29 -18.24
N LEU A 337 -19.33 -19.01 -18.69
CA LEU A 337 -20.55 -19.67 -18.17
C LEU A 337 -20.46 -21.20 -18.23
N ASN A 338 -19.86 -21.75 -19.28
CA ASN A 338 -19.72 -23.19 -19.48
C ASN A 338 -18.85 -23.88 -18.41
N SER A 339 -17.93 -23.16 -17.76
CA SER A 339 -17.10 -23.69 -16.67
C SER A 339 -17.63 -23.39 -15.27
N CYS A 340 -18.79 -22.73 -15.16
CA CYS A 340 -19.42 -22.36 -13.89
C CYS A 340 -19.52 -23.57 -12.94
N LYS A 341 -20.13 -24.67 -13.38
CA LYS A 341 -20.35 -25.86 -12.54
C LYS A 341 -19.04 -26.49 -12.02
N THR A 342 -18.06 -26.68 -12.89
CA THR A 342 -16.79 -27.34 -12.57
C THR A 342 -15.92 -26.51 -11.64
N ASN A 343 -15.91 -25.19 -11.81
CA ASN A 343 -15.02 -24.34 -11.03
C ASN A 343 -15.59 -23.99 -9.66
N ILE A 344 -16.92 -23.86 -9.55
CA ILE A 344 -17.61 -23.68 -8.27
C ILE A 344 -17.15 -24.79 -7.31
N GLU A 345 -17.13 -26.06 -7.74
CA GLU A 345 -16.69 -27.20 -6.92
C GLU A 345 -15.27 -27.07 -6.33
N LYS A 346 -14.36 -26.39 -7.02
CA LYS A 346 -12.96 -26.23 -6.59
C LYS A 346 -12.78 -25.24 -5.44
N CYS A 347 -13.75 -24.35 -5.20
CA CYS A 347 -13.65 -23.30 -4.17
C CYS A 347 -14.18 -23.74 -2.78
N TYR A 348 -14.69 -24.97 -2.65
CA TYR A 348 -15.53 -25.42 -1.53
C TYR A 348 -15.16 -24.87 -0.13
N LYS A 349 -13.89 -25.01 0.26
CA LYS A 349 -13.43 -24.64 1.61
C LYS A 349 -13.41 -23.13 1.89
N LEU A 350 -13.10 -22.30 0.89
CA LEU A 350 -13.01 -20.85 1.06
C LEU A 350 -14.36 -20.19 0.83
N CYS A 351 -15.10 -20.65 -0.18
CA CYS A 351 -16.39 -20.08 -0.51
C CYS A 351 -17.46 -20.35 0.57
N SER A 352 -17.37 -21.43 1.34
CA SER A 352 -18.25 -21.65 2.50
C SER A 352 -18.04 -20.64 3.64
N LEU A 353 -16.94 -19.88 3.60
CA LEU A 353 -16.61 -18.83 4.56
C LEU A 353 -17.04 -17.44 4.08
N LEU A 354 -17.58 -17.34 2.86
CA LEU A 354 -18.09 -16.10 2.29
C LEU A 354 -19.61 -16.02 2.48
N PRO A 355 -20.13 -15.06 3.26
CA PRO A 355 -21.56 -14.95 3.52
C PRO A 355 -22.41 -14.85 2.24
N GLN A 356 -21.87 -14.22 1.17
CA GLN A 356 -22.57 -14.08 -0.10
C GLN A 356 -22.76 -15.41 -0.86
N LEU A 357 -22.01 -16.44 -0.47
CA LEU A 357 -22.00 -17.75 -1.10
C LEU A 357 -22.33 -18.87 -0.10
N GLU A 358 -22.59 -18.56 1.18
CA GLU A 358 -22.76 -19.56 2.25
C GLU A 358 -23.87 -20.56 1.91
N ASP A 359 -24.99 -20.07 1.39
CA ASP A 359 -26.16 -20.88 1.01
C ASP A 359 -25.89 -21.85 -0.15
N LEU A 360 -24.76 -21.73 -0.85
CA LEU A 360 -24.39 -22.63 -1.95
C LEU A 360 -23.76 -23.95 -1.45
N TYR A 361 -23.50 -24.06 -0.13
CA TYR A 361 -22.70 -25.12 0.46
C TYR A 361 -23.45 -25.94 1.51
N ASP A 362 -23.44 -27.26 1.33
CA ASP A 362 -23.85 -28.19 2.39
C ASP A 362 -22.65 -28.43 3.34
N ASN A 363 -22.62 -27.67 4.43
CA ASN A 363 -21.60 -27.79 5.47
C ASN A 363 -21.60 -29.17 6.17
N THR A 364 -22.73 -29.89 6.15
CA THR A 364 -22.83 -31.23 6.76
C THR A 364 -22.23 -32.30 5.87
N LYS A 365 -22.50 -32.25 4.56
CA LYS A 365 -21.99 -33.23 3.59
C LYS A 365 -20.60 -32.91 3.08
N LYS A 366 -20.01 -31.78 3.49
CA LYS A 366 -18.71 -31.29 3.02
C LYS A 366 -18.59 -31.22 1.49
N LYS A 367 -19.71 -30.92 0.83
CA LYS A 367 -19.81 -30.85 -0.63
C LYS A 367 -20.86 -29.81 -1.03
N MET A 368 -20.80 -29.42 -2.29
CA MET A 368 -21.79 -28.54 -2.89
C MET A 368 -23.16 -29.19 -2.99
N ASP A 369 -24.21 -28.39 -2.85
CA ASP A 369 -25.60 -28.82 -3.00
C ASP A 369 -26.00 -29.09 -4.49
N GLU A 370 -27.09 -29.82 -4.71
CA GLU A 370 -27.62 -30.16 -6.05
C GLU A 370 -28.13 -28.93 -6.82
N SER A 371 -28.44 -27.84 -6.12
CA SER A 371 -28.84 -26.51 -6.62
C SER A 371 -27.82 -25.79 -7.53
N LYS A 372 -26.60 -26.34 -7.71
CA LYS A 372 -25.55 -25.79 -8.60
C LYS A 372 -26.00 -25.44 -10.02
N LYS A 373 -26.90 -26.25 -10.59
CA LYS A 373 -27.44 -25.98 -11.93
C LYS A 373 -28.28 -24.69 -11.90
N GLU A 374 -29.17 -24.56 -10.93
CA GLU A 374 -30.00 -23.37 -10.75
C GLU A 374 -29.18 -22.11 -10.47
N ILE A 375 -28.05 -22.24 -9.77
CA ILE A 375 -27.11 -21.14 -9.51
C ILE A 375 -26.47 -20.65 -10.81
N CYS A 376 -25.92 -21.56 -11.63
CA CYS A 376 -25.33 -21.20 -12.92
C CYS A 376 -26.39 -20.66 -13.90
N ASP A 377 -27.61 -21.22 -13.90
CA ASP A 377 -28.73 -20.71 -14.68
C ASP A 377 -29.14 -19.30 -14.21
N THR A 378 -29.04 -19.02 -12.91
CA THR A 378 -29.31 -17.69 -12.33
C THR A 378 -28.24 -16.68 -12.69
N LEU A 379 -26.96 -17.08 -12.67
CA LEU A 379 -25.86 -16.28 -13.19
C LEU A 379 -26.11 -15.92 -14.66
N GLU A 380 -26.44 -16.90 -15.50
CA GLU A 380 -26.73 -16.68 -16.93
C GLU A 380 -27.89 -15.68 -17.14
N ARG A 381 -28.99 -15.84 -16.38
CA ARG A 381 -30.14 -14.92 -16.43
C ARG A 381 -29.80 -13.50 -15.95
N SER A 382 -28.94 -13.37 -14.94
CA SER A 382 -28.64 -12.09 -14.29
C SER A 382 -27.48 -11.33 -14.94
N LEU A 383 -26.59 -12.04 -15.65
CA LEU A 383 -25.42 -11.46 -16.30
C LEU A 383 -25.81 -10.43 -17.35
N LYS A 384 -26.73 -10.80 -18.27
CA LYS A 384 -27.11 -9.91 -19.38
C LYS A 384 -27.73 -8.58 -18.89
N PRO A 385 -28.69 -8.56 -17.95
CA PRO A 385 -29.16 -7.31 -17.33
C PRO A 385 -28.06 -6.48 -16.66
N LYS A 386 -27.16 -7.13 -15.88
CA LYS A 386 -26.05 -6.43 -15.21
C LYS A 386 -25.10 -5.78 -16.22
N CYS A 387 -24.74 -6.50 -17.28
CA CYS A 387 -23.95 -5.98 -18.40
C CYS A 387 -24.60 -4.78 -19.09
N LYS A 388 -25.93 -4.81 -19.33
CA LYS A 388 -26.66 -3.68 -19.94
C LYS A 388 -26.65 -2.45 -19.04
N SER A 389 -26.91 -2.64 -17.76
CA SER A 389 -26.88 -1.56 -16.78
C SER A 389 -25.49 -0.91 -16.72
N PHE A 390 -24.43 -1.71 -16.69
CA PHE A 390 -23.07 -1.20 -16.67
C PHE A 390 -22.71 -0.49 -17.98
N LYS A 391 -23.07 -1.05 -19.14
CA LYS A 391 -22.84 -0.41 -20.44
C LYS A 391 -23.54 0.95 -20.55
N SER A 392 -24.78 1.05 -20.09
CA SER A 392 -25.50 2.33 -20.03
C SER A 392 -24.76 3.35 -19.16
N LYS A 393 -24.27 2.92 -17.99
CA LYS A 393 -23.46 3.78 -17.11
C LYS A 393 -22.18 4.28 -17.80
N LEU A 394 -21.50 3.43 -18.57
CA LEU A 394 -20.31 3.84 -19.35
C LEU A 394 -20.67 4.85 -20.45
N TYR A 395 -21.83 4.70 -21.09
CA TYR A 395 -22.34 5.67 -22.06
C TYR A 395 -22.64 7.02 -21.41
N ASP A 396 -23.34 7.04 -20.27
CA ASP A 396 -23.68 8.26 -19.53
C ASP A 396 -22.44 9.02 -19.04
N LEU A 397 -21.35 8.28 -18.75
CA LEU A 397 -20.06 8.84 -18.38
C LEU A 397 -19.18 9.25 -19.57
N SER A 398 -19.70 9.15 -20.80
CA SER A 398 -18.96 9.43 -22.05
C SER A 398 -17.70 8.57 -22.23
N LEU A 399 -17.68 7.37 -21.65
CA LEU A 399 -16.64 6.34 -21.85
C LEU A 399 -17.00 5.39 -23.00
N SER A 400 -18.24 5.48 -23.49
CA SER A 400 -18.74 4.81 -24.66
C SER A 400 -19.54 5.79 -25.52
N ASP A 401 -19.36 5.75 -26.83
CA ASP A 401 -20.13 6.50 -27.83
C ASP A 401 -21.41 5.75 -28.28
N THR A 402 -21.61 4.52 -27.78
CA THR A 402 -22.79 3.71 -28.09
C THR A 402 -23.29 2.93 -26.87
N ASN A 403 -24.60 2.69 -26.81
CA ASN A 403 -25.25 1.81 -25.83
C ASN A 403 -25.84 0.53 -26.47
N GLU A 404 -25.56 0.27 -27.75
CA GLU A 404 -26.09 -0.90 -28.47
C GLU A 404 -25.34 -2.18 -28.08
N ASP A 405 -26.04 -3.28 -27.72
CA ASP A 405 -25.44 -4.53 -27.24
C ASP A 405 -24.28 -5.05 -28.14
N ASN A 406 -24.45 -5.03 -29.46
CA ASN A 406 -23.55 -5.65 -30.44
C ASN A 406 -22.41 -4.74 -30.95
N LYS A 407 -22.37 -3.46 -30.55
CA LYS A 407 -21.33 -2.50 -30.92
C LYS A 407 -20.42 -2.22 -29.74
N ASP A 408 -19.11 -2.20 -29.99
CA ASP A 408 -18.15 -1.76 -28.98
C ASP A 408 -17.95 -0.24 -29.08
N ALA A 409 -17.40 0.36 -28.03
CA ALA A 409 -17.09 1.78 -28.02
C ALA A 409 -15.91 2.11 -28.95
N THR A 410 -15.87 3.35 -29.43
CA THR A 410 -14.64 3.91 -30.01
C THR A 410 -13.60 4.18 -28.92
N LEU A 411 -12.32 3.89 -29.20
CA LEU A 411 -11.23 4.18 -28.27
C LEU A 411 -10.96 5.69 -28.19
N ILE A 412 -10.85 6.21 -26.97
CA ILE A 412 -10.59 7.62 -26.70
C ILE A 412 -9.07 7.86 -26.66
N GLY A 413 -8.58 8.81 -27.46
CA GLY A 413 -7.16 9.22 -27.44
C GLY A 413 -6.76 9.92 -26.14
N TRP A 414 -5.48 9.85 -25.76
CA TRP A 414 -4.98 10.27 -24.44
C TRP A 414 -5.38 11.67 -23.99
N THR A 415 -5.25 12.72 -24.82
CA THR A 415 -5.57 14.08 -24.37
C THR A 415 -7.08 14.33 -24.29
N LYS A 416 -7.89 13.56 -25.02
CA LYS A 416 -9.36 13.58 -24.92
C LYS A 416 -9.90 12.85 -23.69
N GLN A 417 -9.10 11.99 -23.05
CA GLN A 417 -9.50 11.33 -21.81
C GLN A 417 -9.78 12.36 -20.71
N SER A 418 -10.79 12.09 -19.90
CA SER A 418 -11.19 12.95 -18.80
C SER A 418 -10.20 12.88 -17.63
N THR A 419 -10.00 13.99 -16.93
CA THR A 419 -9.28 14.06 -15.63
C THR A 419 -10.24 14.24 -14.46
N ASN A 420 -11.55 14.19 -14.74
CA ASN A 420 -12.61 14.63 -13.84
C ASN A 420 -13.04 13.60 -12.81
N PHE A 421 -12.57 12.36 -12.90
CA PHE A 421 -13.04 11.26 -12.06
C PHE A 421 -12.37 11.30 -10.69
N ASN A 422 -13.10 11.02 -9.62
CA ASN A 422 -12.44 10.79 -8.33
C ASN A 422 -11.92 9.36 -8.23
N GLU A 423 -11.01 9.13 -7.27
CA GLU A 423 -10.39 7.81 -7.09
C GLU A 423 -11.43 6.73 -6.79
N LYS A 424 -12.46 7.03 -6.00
CA LYS A 424 -13.53 6.07 -5.66
C LYS A 424 -14.28 5.60 -6.92
N LEU A 425 -14.70 6.54 -7.78
CA LEU A 425 -15.35 6.22 -9.04
C LEU A 425 -14.44 5.40 -9.95
N CYS A 426 -13.15 5.72 -10.00
CA CYS A 426 -12.20 4.94 -10.78
C CYS A 426 -12.05 3.51 -10.28
N ILE A 427 -11.91 3.32 -8.97
CA ILE A 427 -11.87 1.99 -8.34
C ILE A 427 -13.15 1.21 -8.68
N ASP A 428 -14.32 1.83 -8.52
CA ASP A 428 -15.61 1.17 -8.79
C ASP A 428 -15.72 0.75 -10.27
N LEU A 429 -15.38 1.63 -11.22
CA LEU A 429 -15.47 1.34 -12.65
C LEU A 429 -14.43 0.31 -13.12
N GLU A 430 -13.17 0.44 -12.69
CA GLU A 430 -12.11 -0.52 -13.02
C GLU A 430 -12.45 -1.91 -12.46
N SER A 431 -13.03 -1.94 -11.26
CA SER A 431 -13.47 -3.16 -10.61
C SER A 431 -14.64 -3.81 -11.36
N GLU A 432 -15.69 -3.07 -11.72
CA GLU A 432 -16.77 -3.59 -12.57
C GLU A 432 -16.23 -4.13 -13.92
N CYS A 433 -15.31 -3.41 -14.55
CA CYS A 433 -14.64 -3.89 -15.77
C CYS A 433 -13.84 -5.18 -15.57
N PHE A 434 -13.23 -5.38 -14.40
CA PHE A 434 -12.50 -6.60 -14.06
C PHE A 434 -13.41 -7.84 -14.14
N TYR A 435 -14.63 -7.77 -13.58
CA TYR A 435 -15.59 -8.88 -13.60
C TYR A 435 -16.36 -8.97 -14.93
N LEU A 436 -16.84 -7.83 -15.45
CA LEU A 436 -17.84 -7.82 -16.54
C LEU A 436 -17.23 -7.88 -17.94
N ARG A 437 -16.01 -7.38 -18.16
CA ARG A 437 -15.46 -7.21 -19.52
C ARG A 437 -15.46 -8.51 -20.34
N LYS A 438 -15.01 -9.63 -19.78
CA LYS A 438 -14.95 -10.92 -20.48
C LYS A 438 -16.31 -11.63 -20.50
N SER A 439 -16.99 -11.67 -19.36
CA SER A 439 -18.26 -12.38 -19.19
C SER A 439 -19.38 -11.75 -20.03
N CYS A 440 -19.45 -10.42 -20.13
CA CYS A 440 -20.45 -9.74 -20.97
C CYS A 440 -20.25 -9.97 -22.47
N ASN A 441 -18.99 -10.05 -22.94
CA ASN A 441 -18.71 -10.42 -24.33
C ASN A 441 -19.29 -11.80 -24.65
N ASN A 442 -19.17 -12.76 -23.72
CA ASN A 442 -19.76 -14.10 -23.86
C ASN A 442 -21.29 -14.06 -23.85
N ALA A 443 -21.91 -13.08 -23.18
CA ALA A 443 -23.35 -12.82 -23.19
C ALA A 443 -23.82 -11.98 -24.40
N GLY A 444 -22.94 -11.69 -25.37
CA GLY A 444 -23.25 -10.94 -26.58
C GLY A 444 -23.31 -9.42 -26.40
N ILE A 445 -22.78 -8.88 -25.30
CA ILE A 445 -22.71 -7.44 -25.03
C ILE A 445 -21.25 -6.99 -25.13
N LYS A 446 -20.92 -6.26 -26.20
CA LYS A 446 -19.57 -5.75 -26.44
C LYS A 446 -19.29 -4.52 -25.58
N MET A 447 -18.23 -4.55 -24.79
CA MET A 447 -17.80 -3.40 -23.98
C MET A 447 -16.28 -3.38 -23.73
N SER A 448 -15.51 -4.08 -24.57
CA SER A 448 -14.06 -4.23 -24.36
C SER A 448 -13.36 -2.88 -24.47
N ASN A 449 -13.71 -2.08 -25.47
CA ASN A 449 -13.13 -0.75 -25.68
C ASN A 449 -13.64 0.24 -24.65
N ALA A 450 -14.90 0.13 -24.22
CA ALA A 450 -15.43 0.96 -23.13
C ALA A 450 -14.66 0.75 -21.82
N CYS A 451 -14.30 -0.51 -21.51
CA CYS A 451 -13.43 -0.80 -20.37
C CYS A 451 -11.98 -0.34 -20.56
N ILE A 452 -11.43 -0.38 -21.79
CA ILE A 452 -10.13 0.25 -22.06
C ILE A 452 -10.19 1.77 -21.83
N ASN A 453 -11.29 2.42 -22.21
CA ASN A 453 -11.50 3.83 -21.96
C ASN A 453 -11.58 4.14 -20.45
N VAL A 454 -12.23 3.28 -19.65
CA VAL A 454 -12.22 3.36 -18.17
C VAL A 454 -10.78 3.33 -17.64
N GLU A 455 -10.03 2.27 -17.98
CA GLU A 455 -8.65 2.06 -17.50
C GLU A 455 -7.74 3.25 -17.90
N SER A 456 -7.89 3.74 -19.13
CA SER A 456 -7.15 4.88 -19.68
C SER A 456 -7.52 6.21 -19.00
N THR A 457 -8.81 6.50 -18.82
CA THR A 457 -9.31 7.70 -18.10
C THR A 457 -8.79 7.72 -16.66
N CYS A 458 -8.88 6.60 -15.98
CA CYS A 458 -8.47 6.49 -14.59
C CYS A 458 -6.95 6.55 -14.42
N LEU A 459 -6.18 5.96 -15.33
CA LEU A 459 -4.73 6.14 -15.39
C LEU A 459 -4.37 7.62 -15.57
N LYS A 460 -4.97 8.32 -16.54
CA LYS A 460 -4.72 9.75 -16.76
C LYS A 460 -5.06 10.60 -15.55
N THR A 461 -6.22 10.34 -14.94
CA THR A 461 -6.67 11.03 -13.73
C THR A 461 -5.65 10.90 -12.60
N ARG A 462 -5.14 9.68 -12.33
CA ARG A 462 -4.15 9.44 -11.28
C ARG A 462 -2.81 10.10 -11.56
N LEU A 463 -2.31 9.96 -12.79
CA LEU A 463 -1.05 10.58 -13.17
C LEU A 463 -1.15 12.11 -13.12
N PHE A 464 -2.22 12.70 -13.65
CA PHE A 464 -2.47 14.14 -13.57
C PHE A 464 -2.46 14.64 -12.13
N ARG A 465 -3.14 13.95 -11.21
CA ARG A 465 -3.15 14.32 -9.78
C ARG A 465 -1.78 14.22 -9.14
N ARG A 466 -1.03 13.16 -9.43
CA ARG A 466 0.34 12.98 -8.92
C ARG A 466 1.24 14.12 -9.37
N GLU A 467 1.21 14.44 -10.67
CA GLU A 467 2.00 15.54 -11.21
C GLU A 467 1.53 16.90 -10.66
N TYR A 468 0.22 17.08 -10.47
CA TYR A 468 -0.34 18.29 -9.87
C TYR A 468 0.17 18.55 -8.44
N GLN A 469 0.34 17.52 -7.62
CA GLN A 469 0.86 17.69 -6.26
C GLN A 469 2.21 18.43 -6.23
N LEU A 470 3.03 18.30 -7.29
CA LEU A 470 4.28 19.04 -7.44
C LEU A 470 4.07 20.56 -7.57
N PHE A 471 2.99 20.96 -8.26
CA PHE A 471 2.64 22.36 -8.44
C PHE A 471 1.87 22.92 -7.25
N GLN A 472 1.04 22.09 -6.60
CA GLN A 472 0.13 22.51 -5.55
C GLN A 472 0.85 23.17 -4.36
N GLY A 473 2.04 22.70 -3.96
CA GLY A 473 2.80 23.31 -2.87
C GLY A 473 3.20 24.77 -3.14
N THR A 474 3.48 25.12 -4.40
CA THR A 474 3.95 26.47 -4.79
C THR A 474 2.79 27.38 -5.21
N LEU A 475 1.81 26.82 -5.91
CA LEU A 475 0.59 27.51 -6.34
C LEU A 475 -0.47 27.61 -5.23
N LYS A 476 -0.15 27.13 -4.04
CA LYS A 476 -1.00 27.13 -2.85
C LYS A 476 -1.55 28.53 -2.54
N GLY A 477 -2.86 28.64 -2.42
CA GLY A 477 -3.57 29.89 -2.14
C GLY A 477 -3.70 30.84 -3.33
N LYS A 478 -3.30 30.41 -4.54
CA LYS A 478 -3.29 31.23 -5.77
C LYS A 478 -4.23 30.70 -6.84
N LEU A 479 -4.90 29.58 -6.58
CA LEU A 479 -5.85 28.94 -7.49
C LEU A 479 -7.31 29.27 -7.13
N HIS A 480 -7.53 29.96 -6.01
CA HIS A 480 -8.85 30.47 -5.63
C HIS A 480 -9.33 31.60 -6.54
N ASN A 481 -10.59 31.55 -6.99
CA ASN A 481 -11.26 32.61 -7.76
C ASN A 481 -10.36 33.21 -8.85
N LEU A 482 -9.94 32.38 -9.82
CA LEU A 482 -9.09 32.81 -10.93
C LEU A 482 -9.77 33.89 -11.78
N THR A 483 -9.50 35.14 -11.42
CA THR A 483 -9.76 36.33 -12.25
C THR A 483 -8.65 36.47 -13.28
N LYS A 484 -8.79 37.41 -14.23
CA LYS A 484 -7.73 37.69 -15.22
C LYS A 484 -6.36 37.96 -14.59
N ASN A 485 -6.32 38.66 -13.45
CA ASN A 485 -5.07 38.99 -12.77
C ASN A 485 -4.49 37.78 -12.01
N SER A 486 -5.30 37.04 -11.26
CA SER A 486 -4.82 35.85 -10.55
C SER A 486 -4.46 34.69 -11.48
N LEU A 487 -5.12 34.56 -12.63
CA LEU A 487 -4.72 33.64 -13.69
C LEU A 487 -3.33 33.97 -14.24
N LYS A 488 -3.02 35.26 -14.45
CA LYS A 488 -1.67 35.68 -14.86
C LYS A 488 -0.62 35.30 -13.81
N THR A 489 -0.89 35.57 -12.54
CA THR A 489 0.01 35.18 -11.43
C THR A 489 0.23 33.67 -11.38
N CYS A 490 -0.83 32.86 -11.54
CA CYS A 490 -0.70 31.40 -11.60
C CYS A 490 0.23 30.97 -12.76
N ILE A 491 0.04 31.57 -13.95
CA ILE A 491 0.84 31.26 -15.14
C ILE A 491 2.32 31.58 -14.92
N ASP A 492 2.63 32.78 -14.40
CA ASP A 492 4.01 33.22 -14.19
C ASP A 492 4.76 32.31 -13.20
N GLU A 493 4.07 31.87 -12.14
CA GLU A 493 4.64 30.95 -11.15
C GLU A 493 4.75 29.51 -11.64
N LEU A 494 3.73 29.02 -12.34
CA LEU A 494 3.76 27.72 -12.99
C LEU A 494 4.94 27.65 -13.95
N TRP A 495 5.19 28.71 -14.71
CA TRP A 495 6.31 28.78 -15.63
C TRP A 495 7.66 28.73 -14.91
N THR A 496 7.81 29.50 -13.83
CA THR A 496 9.01 29.48 -12.98
C THR A 496 9.28 28.09 -12.40
N LEU A 497 8.23 27.31 -12.10
CA LEU A 497 8.35 25.92 -11.66
C LEU A 497 8.74 24.99 -12.80
N CYS A 498 8.13 25.16 -13.97
CA CYS A 498 8.40 24.37 -15.16
C CYS A 498 9.88 24.44 -15.57
N GLU A 499 10.51 25.62 -15.45
CA GLU A 499 11.95 25.78 -15.66
C GLU A 499 12.81 24.87 -14.77
N LYS A 500 12.37 24.62 -13.53
CA LYS A 500 13.09 23.79 -12.56
C LYS A 500 12.80 22.30 -12.72
N ILE A 501 11.65 21.93 -13.30
CA ILE A 501 11.10 20.56 -13.26
C ILE A 501 11.21 19.81 -14.61
N ILE A 502 11.34 20.52 -15.74
CA ILE A 502 11.34 19.92 -17.09
C ILE A 502 12.51 18.95 -17.36
N SER A 503 13.53 18.89 -16.50
CA SER A 503 14.58 17.86 -16.57
C SER A 503 14.08 16.42 -16.31
N SER A 504 12.84 16.24 -15.86
CA SER A 504 12.26 14.94 -15.44
C SER A 504 11.86 13.98 -16.58
N ASN A 505 11.93 14.40 -17.86
CA ASN A 505 11.51 13.61 -19.03
C ASN A 505 10.05 13.06 -18.97
N ASN A 506 9.20 13.61 -18.09
CA ASN A 506 7.83 13.16 -17.86
C ASN A 506 6.85 13.82 -18.86
N PRO A 507 6.20 13.06 -19.77
CA PRO A 507 5.30 13.61 -20.79
C PRO A 507 4.17 14.48 -20.25
N ILE A 508 3.62 14.15 -19.07
CA ILE A 508 2.48 14.87 -18.49
C ILE A 508 2.93 16.22 -17.96
N LEU A 509 4.02 16.26 -17.20
CA LEU A 509 4.60 17.53 -16.74
C LEU A 509 4.97 18.44 -17.90
N ILE A 510 5.54 17.87 -18.97
CA ILE A 510 5.87 18.62 -20.18
C ILE A 510 4.59 19.19 -20.80
N ASP A 511 3.54 18.39 -21.00
CA ASP A 511 2.27 18.87 -21.57
C ASP A 511 1.63 19.99 -20.73
N LEU A 512 1.64 19.84 -19.40
CA LEU A 512 1.12 20.85 -18.46
C LEU A 512 1.92 22.17 -18.53
N CYS A 513 3.24 22.08 -18.65
CA CYS A 513 4.12 23.23 -18.79
C CYS A 513 4.00 23.92 -20.16
N LEU A 514 3.75 23.16 -21.22
CA LEU A 514 3.54 23.72 -22.56
C LEU A 514 2.20 24.45 -22.68
N HIS A 515 1.21 24.13 -21.84
CA HIS A 515 -0.14 24.70 -21.87
C HIS A 515 -0.52 25.41 -20.55
N PRO A 516 0.23 26.42 -20.08
CA PRO A 516 0.08 26.95 -18.72
C PRO A 516 -1.29 27.59 -18.45
N TRP A 517 -1.96 28.15 -19.47
CA TRP A 517 -3.31 28.71 -19.35
C TRP A 517 -4.36 27.64 -19.05
N ASP A 518 -4.33 26.56 -19.82
CA ASP A 518 -5.27 25.45 -19.66
C ASP A 518 -4.94 24.72 -18.36
N THR A 519 -3.65 24.52 -18.06
CA THR A 519 -3.19 23.95 -16.79
C THR A 519 -3.74 24.75 -15.60
N CYS A 520 -3.48 26.05 -15.48
CA CYS A 520 -3.98 26.84 -14.34
C CYS A 520 -5.51 26.75 -14.17
N LYS A 521 -6.28 26.77 -15.27
CA LYS A 521 -7.73 26.62 -15.22
C LYS A 521 -8.16 25.23 -14.77
N GLU A 522 -7.57 24.18 -15.33
CA GLU A 522 -7.83 22.80 -14.94
C GLU A 522 -7.48 22.55 -13.48
N LEU A 523 -6.39 23.14 -12.98
CA LEU A 523 -6.00 23.04 -11.57
C LEU A 523 -7.01 23.70 -10.63
N ALA A 524 -7.51 24.90 -10.97
CA ALA A 524 -8.55 25.55 -10.19
C ALA A 524 -9.88 24.77 -10.22
N ASN A 525 -10.28 24.27 -11.40
CA ASN A 525 -11.47 23.44 -11.55
C ASN A 525 -11.37 22.13 -10.75
N ASP A 526 -10.18 21.51 -10.70
CA ASP A 526 -9.92 20.32 -9.90
C ASP A 526 -10.01 20.62 -8.39
N ILE A 527 -9.44 21.74 -7.89
CA ILE A 527 -9.62 22.15 -6.49
C ILE A 527 -11.09 22.32 -6.12
N GLU A 528 -11.88 22.99 -6.96
CA GLU A 528 -13.30 23.21 -6.70
C GLU A 528 -14.05 21.88 -6.63
N ARG A 529 -13.75 20.97 -7.56
CA ARG A 529 -14.33 19.63 -7.60
C ARG A 529 -13.92 18.78 -6.40
N GLN A 530 -12.64 18.78 -6.05
CA GLN A 530 -12.13 18.10 -4.86
C GLN A 530 -12.76 18.67 -3.59
N SER A 531 -13.00 19.98 -3.53
CA SER A 531 -13.70 20.64 -2.42
C SER A 531 -15.13 20.15 -2.29
N ARG A 532 -15.86 20.00 -3.41
CA ARG A 532 -17.21 19.43 -3.41
C ARG A 532 -17.23 17.96 -2.96
N TRP A 533 -16.25 17.16 -3.38
CA TRP A 533 -16.14 15.77 -2.91
C TRP A 533 -15.77 15.67 -1.44
N LEU A 534 -14.85 16.53 -0.98
CA LEU A 534 -14.48 16.63 0.43
C LEU A 534 -15.72 16.97 1.26
N ARG A 535 -16.59 17.88 0.79
CA ARG A 535 -17.83 18.21 1.47
C ARG A 535 -18.69 16.98 1.75
N ASN A 536 -18.93 16.16 0.73
CA ASN A 536 -19.69 14.91 0.89
C ASN A 536 -19.04 13.97 1.91
N GLY A 537 -17.71 13.87 1.92
CA GLY A 537 -16.96 13.06 2.89
C GLY A 537 -17.08 13.59 4.32
N LEU A 538 -16.98 14.91 4.49
CA LEU A 538 -17.13 15.59 5.78
C LEU A 538 -18.55 15.43 6.32
N ASP A 539 -19.56 15.59 5.47
CA ASP A 539 -20.97 15.44 5.88
C ASP A 539 -21.29 13.98 6.24
N TRP A 540 -20.73 13.01 5.52
CA TRP A 540 -20.90 11.56 5.81
C TRP A 540 -20.26 11.14 7.14
N LYS A 541 -19.11 11.72 7.50
CA LYS A 541 -18.33 11.35 8.68
C LYS A 541 -18.43 12.34 9.84
N ARG A 542 -19.31 13.34 9.73
CA ARG A 542 -19.43 14.46 10.66
C ARG A 542 -19.63 14.03 12.11
N ASP A 543 -20.51 13.06 12.34
CA ASP A 543 -20.99 12.77 13.69
C ASP A 543 -20.09 11.77 14.44
N PHE A 544 -19.46 10.84 13.72
CA PHE A 544 -18.60 9.79 14.29
C PHE A 544 -17.43 9.45 13.35
N PRO A 545 -16.42 10.34 13.21
CA PRO A 545 -15.22 10.00 12.45
C PRO A 545 -14.40 8.95 13.21
N ASP A 546 -13.73 8.06 12.48
CA ASP A 546 -12.69 7.21 13.06
C ASP A 546 -11.28 7.83 12.89
N GLU A 547 -10.24 7.15 13.38
CA GLU A 547 -8.85 7.64 13.27
C GLU A 547 -8.38 7.86 11.84
N GLU A 548 -8.79 6.98 10.94
CA GLU A 548 -8.39 7.02 9.53
C GLU A 548 -9.11 8.17 8.81
N ASP A 549 -10.41 8.34 9.10
CA ASP A 549 -11.20 9.49 8.67
C ASP A 549 -10.55 10.78 9.16
N CYS A 550 -10.16 10.85 10.44
CA CYS A 550 -9.50 12.00 11.03
C CYS A 550 -8.18 12.33 10.34
N LYS A 551 -7.33 11.33 10.04
CA LYS A 551 -6.07 11.56 9.32
C LYS A 551 -6.33 12.05 7.89
N LYS A 552 -7.11 11.29 7.10
CA LYS A 552 -7.33 11.54 5.67
C LYS A 552 -8.12 12.82 5.40
N LEU A 553 -9.17 13.10 6.18
CA LEU A 553 -10.01 14.27 5.98
C LEU A 553 -9.37 15.54 6.53
N LYS A 554 -8.62 15.49 7.65
CA LYS A 554 -7.85 16.65 8.13
C LYS A 554 -6.80 17.07 7.11
N GLU A 555 -6.04 16.13 6.54
CA GLU A 555 -5.04 16.41 5.50
C GLU A 555 -5.69 17.09 4.29
N LYS A 556 -6.84 16.58 3.82
CA LYS A 556 -7.58 17.22 2.71
C LYS A 556 -8.10 18.60 3.06
N CYS A 557 -8.59 18.80 4.28
CA CYS A 557 -9.02 20.11 4.77
C CYS A 557 -7.85 21.11 4.78
N GLU A 558 -6.68 20.70 5.23
CA GLU A 558 -5.47 21.53 5.22
C GLU A 558 -5.02 21.83 3.79
N VAL A 559 -4.99 20.84 2.90
CA VAL A 559 -4.52 21.02 1.52
C VAL A 559 -5.47 21.91 0.71
N LEU A 560 -6.78 21.65 0.75
CA LEU A 560 -7.77 22.34 -0.08
C LEU A 560 -8.23 23.68 0.54
N GLY A 561 -8.15 23.83 1.87
CA GLY A 561 -8.65 25.01 2.58
C GLY A 561 -7.93 26.31 2.21
N HIS A 562 -6.71 26.24 1.67
CA HIS A 562 -6.01 27.44 1.19
C HIS A 562 -6.60 28.03 -0.08
N ASP A 563 -7.21 27.20 -0.93
CA ASP A 563 -7.73 27.60 -2.24
C ASP A 563 -9.27 27.51 -2.32
N SER A 564 -9.93 27.06 -1.25
CA SER A 564 -11.38 26.92 -1.19
C SER A 564 -11.93 27.06 0.23
N LYS A 565 -12.76 28.08 0.44
CA LYS A 565 -13.47 28.32 1.71
C LYS A 565 -14.76 27.50 1.88
N MET A 566 -15.12 26.69 0.89
CA MET A 566 -16.38 25.93 0.89
C MET A 566 -16.51 24.98 2.10
N ASN A 567 -15.38 24.54 2.64
CA ASN A 567 -15.31 23.51 3.66
C ASN A 567 -14.83 24.02 5.03
N ASP A 568 -14.62 25.32 5.23
CA ASP A 568 -14.05 25.87 6.48
C ASP A 568 -14.79 25.39 7.73
N LEU A 569 -16.13 25.54 7.76
CA LEU A 569 -16.95 25.14 8.90
C LEU A 569 -17.03 23.61 9.09
N PRO A 570 -17.30 22.80 8.05
CA PRO A 570 -17.21 21.34 8.16
C PRO A 570 -15.82 20.83 8.62
N CYS A 571 -14.73 21.43 8.12
CA CYS A 571 -13.37 21.10 8.53
C CYS A 571 -13.08 21.46 9.99
N PHE A 572 -13.58 22.63 10.45
CA PHE A 572 -13.51 23.00 11.85
C PHE A 572 -14.26 22.00 12.74
N THR A 573 -15.47 21.61 12.34
CA THR A 573 -16.28 20.60 13.05
C THR A 573 -15.56 19.25 13.12
N LEU A 574 -14.98 18.79 12.01
CA LEU A 574 -14.18 17.56 11.98
C LEU A 574 -13.01 17.65 12.97
N LYS A 575 -12.30 18.78 13.02
CA LYS A 575 -11.18 18.98 13.94
C LYS A 575 -11.61 18.80 15.39
N GLU A 576 -12.72 19.43 15.80
CA GLU A 576 -13.26 19.27 17.16
C GLU A 576 -13.63 17.81 17.46
N ARG A 577 -14.31 17.13 16.53
CA ARG A 577 -14.70 15.72 16.68
C ARG A 577 -13.51 14.78 16.78
N CYS A 578 -12.48 15.00 15.98
CA CYS A 578 -11.25 14.23 16.05
C CYS A 578 -10.48 14.46 17.35
N ASN A 579 -10.46 15.69 17.87
CA ASN A 579 -9.86 15.97 19.18
C ASN A 579 -10.66 15.30 20.31
N HIS A 580 -11.99 15.23 20.18
CA HIS A 580 -12.82 14.48 21.13
C HIS A 580 -12.55 12.97 21.07
N LEU A 581 -12.40 12.40 19.87
CA LEU A 581 -12.01 11.01 19.68
C LEU A 581 -10.66 10.70 20.36
N GLU A 582 -9.66 11.56 20.16
CA GLU A 582 -8.33 11.43 20.79
C GLU A 582 -8.43 11.45 22.32
N ASN A 583 -9.13 12.43 22.88
CA ASN A 583 -9.36 12.52 24.33
C ASN A 583 -10.15 11.32 24.88
N ALA A 584 -11.09 10.76 24.11
CA ALA A 584 -11.85 9.57 24.51
C ALA A 584 -10.98 8.32 24.53
N LYS A 585 -10.03 8.18 23.58
CA LYS A 585 -9.06 7.07 23.55
C LYS A 585 -8.08 7.11 24.70
N GLU A 586 -7.60 8.29 25.06
CA GLU A 586 -6.79 8.44 26.28
C GLU A 586 -7.57 8.04 27.54
N PHE A 587 -8.85 8.40 27.60
CA PHE A 587 -9.72 8.01 28.71
C PHE A 587 -9.96 6.49 28.75
N GLU A 588 -10.18 5.87 27.59
CA GLU A 588 -10.26 4.41 27.47
C GLU A 588 -9.01 3.75 28.03
N GLU A 589 -7.82 4.22 27.66
CA GLU A 589 -6.55 3.66 28.10
C GLU A 589 -6.41 3.70 29.63
N ILE A 590 -6.76 4.83 30.24
CA ILE A 590 -6.77 5.00 31.71
C ILE A 590 -7.73 3.99 32.38
N LEU A 591 -8.93 3.79 31.81
CA LEU A 591 -9.91 2.85 32.36
C LEU A 591 -9.47 1.39 32.21
N LEU A 592 -8.80 1.05 31.11
CA LEU A 592 -8.24 -0.29 30.88
C LEU A 592 -7.05 -0.57 31.82
N GLU A 593 -6.17 0.42 32.06
CA GLU A 593 -5.08 0.30 33.04
C GLU A 593 -5.59 0.09 34.47
N GLU A 594 -6.73 0.71 34.80
CA GLU A 594 -7.43 0.53 36.09
C GLU A 594 -8.24 -0.76 36.19
N LYS A 595 -8.22 -1.59 35.15
CA LYS A 595 -8.91 -2.89 35.11
C LYS A 595 -10.40 -2.77 35.36
N VAL A 596 -11.04 -1.75 34.77
CA VAL A 596 -12.49 -1.59 34.85
C VAL A 596 -13.19 -2.73 34.12
N GLU A 597 -14.07 -3.43 34.83
CA GLU A 597 -14.85 -4.53 34.29
C GLU A 597 -15.98 -4.05 33.38
N ASN A 598 -16.28 -4.84 32.34
CA ASN A 598 -17.41 -4.65 31.45
C ASN A 598 -17.49 -3.25 30.80
N LEU A 599 -16.34 -2.69 30.40
CA LEU A 599 -16.26 -1.36 29.80
C LEU A 599 -16.92 -1.29 28.40
N GLY A 600 -17.20 -2.44 27.78
CA GLY A 600 -18.02 -2.55 26.57
C GLY A 600 -19.52 -2.25 26.76
N ASN A 601 -19.98 -2.11 28.01
CA ASN A 601 -21.34 -1.70 28.36
C ASN A 601 -21.43 -0.17 28.58
N LEU A 602 -22.46 0.44 27.98
CA LEU A 602 -22.64 1.90 28.00
C LEU A 602 -22.88 2.45 29.42
N ASP A 603 -23.72 1.79 30.22
CA ASP A 603 -24.06 2.25 31.58
C ASP A 603 -22.86 2.14 32.51
N THR A 604 -22.11 1.03 32.41
CA THR A 604 -20.87 0.83 33.15
C THR A 604 -19.85 1.91 32.82
N CYS A 605 -19.67 2.21 31.52
CA CYS A 605 -18.78 3.28 31.10
C CYS A 605 -19.23 4.63 31.67
N ILE A 606 -20.51 5.02 31.51
CA ILE A 606 -21.01 6.32 31.97
C ILE A 606 -20.77 6.50 33.47
N LYS A 607 -21.06 5.48 34.27
CA LYS A 607 -20.82 5.50 35.71
C LYS A 607 -19.34 5.74 36.04
N LYS A 608 -18.44 5.00 35.40
CA LYS A 608 -17.00 5.06 35.69
C LYS A 608 -16.34 6.34 35.19
N VAL A 609 -16.70 6.81 34.00
CA VAL A 609 -16.23 8.09 33.47
C VAL A 609 -16.73 9.23 34.35
N SER A 610 -18.00 9.22 34.78
CA SER A 610 -18.55 10.23 35.70
C SER A 610 -17.80 10.29 37.03
N GLU A 611 -17.53 9.12 37.66
CA GLU A 611 -16.72 9.03 38.89
C GLU A 611 -15.34 9.70 38.73
N LYS A 612 -14.69 9.54 37.57
CA LYS A 612 -13.39 10.13 37.25
C LYS A 612 -13.47 11.63 37.00
N CYS A 613 -14.43 12.06 36.19
CA CYS A 613 -14.66 13.47 35.90
C CYS A 613 -14.88 14.29 37.16
N ASN A 614 -15.63 13.75 38.13
CA ASN A 614 -15.83 14.37 39.44
C ASN A 614 -14.55 14.46 40.29
N LYS A 615 -13.63 13.50 40.16
CA LYS A 615 -12.32 13.55 40.84
C LYS A 615 -11.35 14.53 40.19
N TRP A 616 -11.41 14.69 38.87
CA TRP A 616 -10.49 15.55 38.11
C TRP A 616 -10.92 17.02 38.07
N SER A 617 -12.23 17.32 38.12
CA SER A 617 -12.68 18.71 38.25
C SER A 617 -12.16 19.33 39.54
N LYS A 618 -12.09 18.56 40.64
CA LYS A 618 -11.47 18.96 41.91
C LYS A 618 -9.97 19.25 41.81
N LYS A 619 -9.28 18.73 40.78
CA LYS A 619 -7.83 18.91 40.54
C LYS A 619 -7.51 19.89 39.38
N LYS A 620 -8.49 20.62 38.85
CA LYS A 620 -8.34 21.57 37.71
C LYS A 620 -7.64 20.99 36.47
N ARG A 621 -7.77 19.68 36.18
CA ARG A 621 -7.22 19.11 34.94
C ARG A 621 -8.10 19.48 33.76
N THR A 622 -7.63 20.40 32.91
CA THR A 622 -8.36 20.92 31.74
C THR A 622 -8.44 19.96 30.55
N ARG A 623 -7.52 18.99 30.47
CA ARG A 623 -7.37 18.06 29.33
C ARG A 623 -8.64 17.27 28.99
N PHE A 624 -9.38 16.77 29.99
CA PHE A 624 -10.54 15.88 29.77
C PHE A 624 -11.90 16.58 29.90
N ILE A 625 -11.93 17.92 29.96
CA ILE A 625 -13.18 18.69 30.17
C ILE A 625 -14.23 18.32 29.12
N PHE A 626 -13.85 18.25 27.84
CA PHE A 626 -14.79 17.90 26.77
C PHE A 626 -15.35 16.48 26.92
N SER A 627 -14.51 15.50 27.22
CA SER A 627 -14.94 14.11 27.45
C SER A 627 -15.89 13.99 28.64
N CYS A 628 -15.69 14.82 29.67
CA CYS A 628 -16.51 14.91 30.86
C CYS A 628 -17.81 15.69 30.69
N ILE A 629 -17.88 16.64 29.76
CA ILE A 629 -19.12 17.33 29.40
C ILE A 629 -19.98 16.42 28.52
N GLN A 630 -19.37 15.74 27.54
CA GLN A 630 -20.08 14.86 26.59
C GLN A 630 -20.02 13.38 27.01
N LEU A 631 -20.39 13.06 28.25
CA LEU A 631 -20.26 11.73 28.84
C LEU A 631 -20.83 10.60 27.97
N VAL A 632 -22.05 10.76 27.46
CA VAL A 632 -22.74 9.75 26.66
C VAL A 632 -21.97 9.50 25.36
N THR A 633 -21.60 10.56 24.64
CA THR A 633 -20.85 10.46 23.38
C THR A 633 -19.46 9.86 23.60
N THR A 634 -18.75 10.30 24.65
CA THR A 634 -17.47 9.70 25.05
C THR A 634 -17.61 8.20 25.28
N CYS A 635 -18.61 7.77 26.04
CA CYS A 635 -18.83 6.36 26.32
C CYS A 635 -19.31 5.56 25.10
N GLN A 636 -20.05 6.17 24.16
CA GLN A 636 -20.38 5.54 22.88
C GLN A 636 -19.12 5.30 22.03
N ILE A 637 -18.16 6.22 22.04
CA ILE A 637 -16.87 6.06 21.37
C ILE A 637 -16.11 4.89 22.00
N ILE A 638 -15.90 4.93 23.33
CA ILE A 638 -15.14 3.91 24.07
C ILE A 638 -15.77 2.52 23.91
N THR A 639 -17.07 2.39 24.12
CA THR A 639 -17.75 1.07 24.04
C THR A 639 -17.70 0.48 22.64
N ARG A 640 -17.81 1.31 21.59
CA ARG A 640 -17.68 0.87 20.20
C ARG A 640 -16.24 0.42 19.90
N ASP A 641 -15.26 1.20 20.34
CA ASP A 641 -13.83 0.91 20.10
C ASP A 641 -13.41 -0.38 20.81
N ILE A 642 -13.80 -0.56 22.07
CA ILE A 642 -13.55 -1.80 22.84
C ILE A 642 -14.16 -3.00 22.14
N LYS A 643 -15.44 -2.95 21.74
CA LYS A 643 -16.08 -4.06 21.02
C LYS A 643 -15.32 -4.43 19.75
N SER A 644 -14.89 -3.42 18.99
CA SER A 644 -14.08 -3.62 17.78
C SER A 644 -12.74 -4.29 18.12
N LYS A 645 -11.99 -3.74 19.07
CA LYS A 645 -10.70 -4.28 19.54
C LYS A 645 -10.81 -5.72 20.07
N CYS A 646 -11.89 -6.05 20.80
CA CYS A 646 -12.18 -7.42 21.25
C CYS A 646 -12.27 -8.38 20.05
N SER A 647 -13.10 -8.04 19.06
CA SER A 647 -13.33 -8.89 17.88
C SER A 647 -12.08 -9.03 17.03
N VAL A 648 -11.33 -7.94 16.86
CA VAL A 648 -10.06 -7.92 16.12
C VAL A 648 -9.02 -8.81 16.81
N LEU A 649 -8.85 -8.68 18.12
CA LEU A 649 -7.89 -9.50 18.88
C LEU A 649 -8.22 -10.99 18.75
N GLU A 650 -9.49 -11.34 18.89
CA GLU A 650 -9.98 -12.72 18.76
C GLU A 650 -9.65 -13.32 17.38
N LYS A 651 -9.85 -12.54 16.31
CA LYS A 651 -9.56 -12.98 14.93
C LYS A 651 -8.06 -13.04 14.65
N ASN A 652 -7.30 -12.05 15.08
CA ASN A 652 -5.86 -12.00 14.85
C ASN A 652 -5.12 -13.17 15.53
N ILE A 653 -5.60 -13.63 16.69
CA ILE A 653 -5.10 -14.85 17.36
C ILE A 653 -5.25 -16.08 16.45
N ASP A 654 -6.35 -16.20 15.71
CA ASP A 654 -6.58 -17.32 14.78
C ASP A 654 -5.74 -17.19 13.51
N ILE A 655 -5.70 -16.00 12.93
CA ILE A 655 -5.00 -15.72 11.67
C ILE A 655 -3.52 -16.02 11.80
N GLU A 656 -2.90 -15.63 12.93
CA GLU A 656 -1.49 -15.88 13.22
C GLU A 656 -1.24 -17.24 13.88
N ASP A 657 -2.27 -18.06 14.08
CA ASP A 657 -2.16 -19.42 14.65
C ASP A 657 -1.46 -19.44 16.04
N VAL A 658 -1.68 -18.38 16.82
CA VAL A 658 -0.95 -18.07 18.07
C VAL A 658 -1.00 -19.24 19.05
N LEU A 659 -2.16 -19.87 19.19
CA LEU A 659 -2.36 -20.99 20.12
C LEU A 659 -1.49 -22.20 19.77
N ASN A 660 -1.25 -22.47 18.48
CA ASN A 660 -0.36 -23.56 18.06
C ASN A 660 1.11 -23.20 18.29
N GLN A 661 1.48 -21.94 18.07
CA GLN A 661 2.84 -21.45 18.32
C GLN A 661 3.25 -21.62 19.80
N VAL A 662 2.35 -21.36 20.74
CA VAL A 662 2.63 -21.48 22.19
C VAL A 662 2.48 -22.90 22.74
N LYS A 663 1.72 -23.77 22.06
CA LYS A 663 1.64 -25.21 22.37
C LYS A 663 2.93 -25.95 21.99
N ASN A 664 3.69 -25.43 21.03
CA ASN A 664 5.02 -25.93 20.71
C ASN A 664 6.03 -25.51 21.80
N ASP A 665 6.82 -26.44 22.32
CA ASP A 665 7.81 -26.17 23.39
C ASP A 665 9.10 -25.50 22.87
N ASN A 666 9.14 -25.09 21.60
CA ASN A 666 10.24 -24.30 21.07
C ASN A 666 10.28 -22.91 21.74
N ALA A 667 11.23 -22.75 22.68
CA ALA A 667 11.44 -21.52 23.45
C ALA A 667 11.68 -20.27 22.58
N SER A 668 12.24 -20.44 21.38
CA SER A 668 12.49 -19.33 20.44
C SER A 668 11.22 -18.74 19.83
N VAL A 669 10.11 -19.47 19.87
CA VAL A 669 8.80 -19.04 19.35
C VAL A 669 7.86 -18.73 20.52
N LYS A 670 7.75 -19.65 21.48
CA LYS A 670 6.81 -19.55 22.61
C LYS A 670 7.02 -18.28 23.44
N GLY A 671 8.26 -17.92 23.75
CA GLY A 671 8.58 -16.76 24.59
C GLY A 671 8.12 -15.44 23.95
N PRO A 672 8.62 -15.09 22.76
CA PRO A 672 8.18 -13.89 22.03
C PRO A 672 6.66 -13.83 21.82
N THR A 673 6.02 -14.95 21.50
CA THR A 673 4.56 -15.01 21.31
C THR A 673 3.82 -14.72 22.62
N CYS A 674 4.20 -15.34 23.74
CA CYS A 674 3.60 -15.04 25.04
C CYS A 674 3.84 -13.58 25.48
N ASP A 675 5.06 -13.06 25.30
CA ASP A 675 5.39 -11.67 25.67
C ASP A 675 4.63 -10.63 24.84
N LEU A 676 4.27 -10.95 23.60
CA LEU A 676 3.52 -10.06 22.72
C LEU A 676 2.00 -10.11 22.97
N TRP A 677 1.40 -11.30 23.01
CA TRP A 677 -0.06 -11.46 22.96
C TRP A 677 -0.74 -11.46 24.33
N GLU A 678 -0.13 -12.06 25.35
CA GLU A 678 -0.73 -12.20 26.67
C GLU A 678 -1.04 -10.84 27.34
N PRO A 679 -0.20 -9.78 27.24
CA PRO A 679 -0.53 -8.47 27.79
C PRO A 679 -1.79 -7.85 27.19
N TYR A 680 -2.06 -8.06 25.89
CA TYR A 680 -3.30 -7.61 25.27
C TYR A 680 -4.49 -8.41 25.78
N CYS A 681 -4.36 -9.73 25.92
CA CYS A 681 -5.39 -10.55 26.55
C CYS A 681 -5.71 -10.07 27.97
N ASP A 682 -4.70 -9.88 28.82
CA ASP A 682 -4.91 -9.39 30.19
C ASP A 682 -5.60 -8.02 30.25
N LYS A 683 -5.29 -7.13 29.30
CA LYS A 683 -5.89 -5.80 29.19
C LYS A 683 -7.39 -5.86 28.83
N PHE A 684 -7.79 -6.79 27.96
CA PHE A 684 -9.15 -6.82 27.39
C PHE A 684 -10.08 -7.88 28.00
N MET A 685 -9.55 -8.91 28.67
CA MET A 685 -10.35 -10.01 29.23
C MET A 685 -11.48 -9.56 30.16
N LEU A 686 -11.29 -8.48 30.93
CA LEU A 686 -12.33 -7.94 31.83
C LEU A 686 -13.46 -7.21 31.11
N SER A 687 -13.23 -6.79 29.86
CA SER A 687 -14.20 -6.05 29.06
C SER A 687 -14.77 -6.87 27.89
N CYS A 688 -14.18 -8.02 27.58
CA CYS A 688 -14.52 -8.88 26.44
C CYS A 688 -14.85 -10.31 26.90
N GLU A 689 -16.12 -10.60 27.19
CA GLU A 689 -16.53 -11.92 27.71
C GLU A 689 -16.13 -13.10 26.79
N LYS A 690 -16.24 -12.91 25.47
CA LYS A 690 -15.87 -13.93 24.46
C LYS A 690 -14.40 -14.36 24.50
N LEU A 691 -13.50 -13.47 24.95
CA LEU A 691 -12.07 -13.79 25.08
C LEU A 691 -11.81 -14.72 26.28
N VAL A 692 -12.71 -14.74 27.27
CA VAL A 692 -12.63 -15.54 28.50
C VAL A 692 -13.45 -16.82 28.38
N ARG A 693 -14.67 -16.74 27.83
CA ARG A 693 -15.55 -17.89 27.61
C ARG A 693 -16.25 -17.79 26.25
N ASN A 694 -16.21 -18.87 25.48
CA ASN A 694 -16.93 -18.97 24.22
C ASN A 694 -17.75 -20.27 24.19
N ASN A 695 -19.08 -20.16 24.15
CA ASN A 695 -20.02 -21.30 24.14
C ASN A 695 -19.76 -22.34 25.25
N GLY A 696 -19.47 -21.89 26.47
CA GLY A 696 -19.22 -22.76 27.63
C GLY A 696 -17.82 -23.39 27.68
N LYS A 697 -16.94 -23.11 26.71
CA LYS A 697 -15.53 -23.48 26.73
C LYS A 697 -14.65 -22.26 27.04
N ASN A 698 -13.38 -22.51 27.36
CA ASN A 698 -12.38 -21.45 27.52
C ASN A 698 -12.32 -20.61 26.24
N GLY A 699 -12.33 -19.29 26.41
CA GLY A 699 -12.05 -18.36 25.33
C GLY A 699 -10.56 -18.37 24.98
N LYS A 700 -10.22 -17.83 23.82
CA LYS A 700 -8.85 -17.93 23.27
C LYS A 700 -7.78 -17.30 24.14
N CYS A 701 -8.11 -16.20 24.84
CA CYS A 701 -7.15 -15.56 25.74
C CYS A 701 -6.90 -16.40 27.00
N GLU A 702 -7.94 -17.07 27.51
CA GLU A 702 -7.77 -18.02 28.61
C GLU A 702 -6.89 -19.21 28.19
N GLU A 703 -7.13 -19.77 27.00
CA GLU A 703 -6.29 -20.84 26.44
C GLU A 703 -4.83 -20.42 26.23
N LEU A 704 -4.61 -19.20 25.74
CA LEU A 704 -3.27 -18.63 25.57
C LEU A 704 -2.57 -18.50 26.92
N LYS A 705 -3.26 -17.95 27.92
CA LYS A 705 -2.73 -17.77 29.28
C LYS A 705 -2.32 -19.10 29.90
N GLU A 706 -3.18 -20.12 29.81
CA GLU A 706 -2.86 -21.48 30.25
C GLU A 706 -1.61 -22.03 29.56
N SER A 707 -1.51 -21.86 28.24
CA SER A 707 -0.37 -22.34 27.44
C SER A 707 0.94 -21.62 27.76
N CYS A 708 0.86 -20.35 28.17
CA CYS A 708 2.00 -19.51 28.56
C CYS A 708 2.43 -19.68 30.04
N LYS A 709 1.65 -20.36 30.89
CA LYS A 709 1.97 -20.54 32.33
C LYS A 709 3.37 -21.09 32.58
N SER A 710 3.80 -22.09 31.81
CA SER A 710 5.13 -22.69 31.98
C SER A 710 6.25 -21.70 31.64
N TYR A 711 6.05 -20.89 30.59
CA TYR A 711 6.98 -19.82 30.22
C TYR A 711 7.05 -18.74 31.30
N ARG A 712 5.91 -18.29 31.83
CA ARG A 712 5.85 -17.29 32.92
C ARG A 712 6.52 -17.77 34.19
N LYS A 713 6.34 -19.04 34.55
CA LYS A 713 7.02 -19.64 35.70
C LYS A 713 8.55 -19.62 35.53
N THR A 714 9.05 -19.98 34.35
CA THR A 714 10.49 -19.88 34.03
C THR A 714 10.99 -18.44 34.06
N GLN A 715 10.24 -17.50 33.48
CA GLN A 715 10.58 -16.06 33.48
C GLN A 715 10.62 -15.48 34.91
N GLU A 716 9.70 -15.88 35.77
CA GLU A 716 9.69 -15.48 37.18
C GLU A 716 10.91 -16.04 37.94
N GLN A 717 11.27 -17.30 37.66
CA GLN A 717 12.49 -17.90 38.21
C GLN A 717 13.76 -17.19 37.71
N GLU A 718 13.83 -16.84 36.42
CA GLU A 718 14.92 -16.04 35.86
C GLU A 718 15.01 -14.66 36.53
N MET A 719 13.88 -14.00 36.80
CA MET A 719 13.86 -12.74 37.55
C MET A 719 14.36 -12.87 38.98
N LYS A 720 13.93 -13.92 39.71
CA LYS A 720 14.44 -14.20 41.05
C LYS A 720 15.94 -14.48 41.02
N LEU A 721 16.41 -15.21 40.00
CA LEU A 721 17.83 -15.45 39.79
C LEU A 721 18.59 -14.16 39.49
N MET A 722 18.03 -13.23 38.71
CA MET A 722 18.65 -11.92 38.47
C MET A 722 18.86 -11.14 39.77
N TYR A 723 17.91 -11.24 40.70
CA TYR A 723 18.02 -10.61 42.00
C TYR A 723 19.10 -11.27 42.87
N GLU A 724 19.21 -12.59 42.88
CA GLU A 724 20.28 -13.32 43.57
C GLU A 724 21.67 -12.95 43.01
N LEU A 725 21.76 -12.77 41.69
CA LEU A 725 22.99 -12.39 40.98
C LEU A 725 23.23 -10.87 40.95
N ARG A 726 22.48 -10.08 41.73
CA ARG A 726 22.65 -8.61 41.78
C ARG A 726 24.09 -8.23 42.09
N GLY A 727 24.66 -7.32 41.32
CA GLY A 727 26.07 -6.91 41.42
C GLY A 727 27.06 -7.75 40.60
N SER A 728 26.61 -8.87 40.03
CA SER A 728 27.39 -9.71 39.11
C SER A 728 26.85 -9.74 37.68
N LEU A 729 25.70 -9.11 37.42
CA LEU A 729 25.10 -8.90 36.10
C LEU A 729 25.63 -7.65 35.39
N ASN A 730 26.95 -7.46 35.40
CA ASN A 730 27.64 -6.41 34.62
C ASN A 730 28.63 -6.99 33.60
N SER A 731 29.01 -8.25 33.74
CA SER A 731 29.78 -9.00 32.76
C SER A 731 29.41 -10.48 32.81
N GLU A 732 29.54 -11.17 31.68
CA GLU A 732 29.17 -12.58 31.56
C GLU A 732 30.02 -13.46 32.48
N ASN A 733 31.34 -13.29 32.46
CA ASN A 733 32.27 -14.04 33.32
C ASN A 733 31.96 -13.88 34.81
N LYS A 734 31.55 -12.67 35.25
CA LYS A 734 31.22 -12.41 36.66
C LYS A 734 29.88 -13.04 37.03
N CYS A 735 28.91 -12.99 36.11
CA CYS A 735 27.64 -13.70 36.25
C CYS A 735 27.87 -15.20 36.39
N GLU A 736 28.65 -15.82 35.51
CA GLU A 736 28.93 -17.25 35.53
C GLU A 736 29.65 -17.69 36.80
N SER A 737 30.70 -16.96 37.19
CA SER A 737 31.47 -17.25 38.42
C SER A 737 30.57 -17.20 39.66
N THR A 738 29.69 -16.19 39.72
CA THR A 738 28.75 -16.00 40.83
C THR A 738 27.67 -17.08 40.82
N LEU A 739 27.08 -17.37 39.65
CA LEU A 739 26.09 -18.44 39.46
C LEU A 739 26.66 -19.80 39.89
N ASN A 740 27.91 -20.11 39.54
CA ASN A 740 28.57 -21.36 39.95
C ASN A 740 28.74 -21.45 41.48
N LYS A 741 29.11 -20.35 42.15
CA LYS A 741 29.18 -20.30 43.62
C LYS A 741 27.82 -20.53 44.27
N HIS A 742 26.77 -19.88 43.76
CA HIS A 742 25.41 -20.08 44.26
C HIS A 742 24.90 -21.51 44.00
N CYS A 743 25.16 -22.08 42.83
CA CYS A 743 24.78 -23.47 42.54
C CYS A 743 25.44 -24.49 43.48
N LEU A 744 26.72 -24.30 43.82
CA LEU A 744 27.40 -25.15 44.83
C LEU A 744 26.75 -25.02 46.20
N HIS A 745 26.33 -23.80 46.57
CA HIS A 745 25.65 -23.56 47.84
C HIS A 745 24.24 -24.17 47.87
N TRP A 746 23.44 -23.97 46.81
CA TRP A 746 22.08 -24.49 46.71
C TRP A 746 22.02 -26.02 46.66
N ASN A 747 23.01 -26.66 46.01
CA ASN A 747 23.19 -28.11 46.05
C ASN A 747 23.46 -28.62 47.48
N LYS A 748 24.26 -27.90 48.27
CA LYS A 748 24.53 -28.25 49.68
C LYS A 748 23.30 -28.06 50.57
N THR A 749 22.50 -27.01 50.34
CA THR A 749 21.32 -26.70 51.16
C THR A 749 20.05 -27.40 50.69
N LYS A 750 20.11 -28.30 49.69
CA LYS A 750 18.95 -28.96 49.06
C LYS A 750 17.86 -27.98 48.60
N ASN A 751 18.25 -26.76 48.17
CA ASN A 751 17.29 -25.77 47.71
C ASN A 751 16.93 -26.05 46.25
N ASN A 752 15.75 -26.64 46.03
CA ASN A 752 15.30 -27.05 44.70
C ASN A 752 14.84 -25.89 43.80
N THR A 753 14.79 -24.64 44.30
CA THR A 753 14.21 -23.49 43.59
C THR A 753 14.94 -23.15 42.29
N PHE A 754 16.27 -23.28 42.27
CA PHE A 754 17.13 -22.91 41.13
C PHE A 754 17.92 -24.08 40.55
N ASN A 755 17.69 -25.31 41.02
CA ASN A 755 18.43 -26.50 40.58
C ASN A 755 18.42 -26.70 39.05
N ASN A 756 17.33 -26.31 38.39
CA ASN A 756 17.19 -26.37 36.94
C ASN A 756 18.22 -25.49 36.18
N PHE A 757 18.73 -24.43 36.79
CA PHE A 757 19.77 -23.55 36.21
C PHE A 757 21.19 -23.97 36.58
N CYS A 758 21.33 -24.97 37.48
CA CYS A 758 22.60 -25.41 38.02
C CYS A 758 23.15 -26.69 37.39
N ASN A 759 22.26 -27.52 36.80
CA ASN A 759 22.62 -28.82 36.24
C ASN A 759 23.14 -28.71 34.80
N ASN A 760 24.35 -29.24 34.55
CA ASN A 760 24.92 -29.48 33.22
C ASN A 760 24.65 -30.92 32.75
N ASN A 761 23.45 -31.47 32.95
CA ASN A 761 23.18 -32.88 32.58
C ASN A 761 22.88 -32.99 31.08
N THR A 762 23.74 -33.73 30.38
CA THR A 762 23.80 -33.91 28.92
C THR A 762 22.65 -34.71 28.29
N ASN A 763 21.55 -35.00 29.00
CA ASN A 763 20.51 -35.95 28.55
C ASN A 763 19.06 -35.42 28.61
N THR A 764 18.79 -34.17 28.23
CA THR A 764 17.42 -33.73 27.88
C THR A 764 17.44 -32.53 26.93
N LYS A 765 16.49 -32.47 26.00
CA LYS A 765 16.45 -31.60 24.80
C LYS A 765 16.44 -30.06 25.04
N ASN A 766 16.57 -29.55 26.27
CA ASN A 766 16.54 -28.12 26.61
C ASN A 766 17.75 -27.66 27.47
N ASN A 767 18.98 -27.90 27.01
CA ASN A 767 20.19 -27.43 27.68
C ASN A 767 20.57 -26.00 27.25
N ILE A 768 20.29 -25.01 28.10
CA ILE A 768 20.89 -23.66 28.03
C ILE A 768 22.22 -23.72 28.80
N THR A 769 23.34 -23.50 28.12
CA THR A 769 24.65 -23.36 28.79
C THR A 769 24.62 -22.17 29.76
N LYS A 770 25.30 -22.27 30.92
CA LYS A 770 25.32 -21.19 31.93
C LYS A 770 25.74 -19.83 31.35
N SER A 771 26.66 -19.82 30.38
CA SER A 771 27.03 -18.66 29.56
C SER A 771 25.82 -18.05 28.85
N LYS A 772 25.07 -18.85 28.05
CA LYS A 772 23.85 -18.38 27.35
C LYS A 772 22.78 -17.85 28.32
N LEU A 773 22.64 -18.44 29.51
CA LEU A 773 21.75 -17.92 30.54
C LEU A 773 22.23 -16.55 31.02
N CYS A 774 23.51 -16.40 31.34
CA CYS A 774 24.11 -15.14 31.76
C CYS A 774 24.03 -14.05 30.67
N GLU A 775 24.27 -14.38 29.40
CA GLU A 775 24.05 -13.47 28.26
C GLU A 775 22.60 -12.99 28.21
N LYS A 776 21.64 -13.92 28.34
CA LYS A 776 20.21 -13.60 28.34
C LYS A 776 19.83 -12.68 29.50
N LEU A 777 20.29 -12.98 30.72
CA LEU A 777 20.01 -12.16 31.90
C LEU A 777 20.63 -10.76 31.77
N LEU A 778 21.86 -10.64 31.26
CA LEU A 778 22.52 -9.36 30.99
C LEU A 778 21.74 -8.50 29.99
N LYS A 779 21.23 -9.13 28.92
CA LYS A 779 20.39 -8.44 27.93
C LYS A 779 19.10 -7.92 28.58
N HIS A 780 18.42 -8.73 29.38
CA HIS A 780 17.23 -8.31 30.13
C HIS A 780 17.48 -7.15 31.10
N VAL A 781 18.61 -7.16 31.83
CA VAL A 781 18.99 -6.03 32.71
C VAL A 781 19.14 -4.75 31.88
N LYS A 782 19.91 -4.81 30.78
CA LYS A 782 20.13 -3.64 29.91
C LYS A 782 18.81 -3.08 29.38
N GLU A 783 17.95 -3.93 28.82
CA GLU A 783 16.65 -3.51 28.29
C GLU A 783 15.75 -2.88 29.36
N ARG A 784 15.70 -3.47 30.57
CA ARG A 784 14.90 -2.92 31.68
C ARG A 784 15.43 -1.59 32.16
N CYS A 785 16.73 -1.48 32.39
CA CYS A 785 17.36 -0.23 32.84
C CYS A 785 17.10 0.89 31.82
N THR A 786 17.24 0.61 30.52
CA THR A 786 16.92 1.58 29.46
C THR A 786 15.45 2.00 29.50
N LYS A 787 14.50 1.05 29.54
CA LYS A 787 13.06 1.37 29.63
C LYS A 787 12.71 2.18 30.89
N LEU A 788 13.32 1.85 32.03
CA LEU A 788 13.08 2.55 33.29
C LEU A 788 13.63 3.98 33.23
N LEU A 789 14.81 4.16 32.63
CA LEU A 789 15.42 5.48 32.40
C LEU A 789 14.53 6.34 31.48
N THR A 790 14.00 5.78 30.40
CA THR A 790 13.05 6.49 29.53
C THR A 790 11.81 6.93 30.29
N LYS A 791 11.16 6.02 31.05
CA LYS A 791 9.99 6.37 31.88
C LYS A 791 10.29 7.44 32.92
N LEU A 792 11.47 7.40 33.55
CA LEU A 792 11.89 8.41 34.51
C LEU A 792 12.09 9.78 33.84
N ASN A 793 12.67 9.80 32.63
CA ASN A 793 12.84 11.04 31.85
C ASN A 793 11.49 11.61 31.39
N ASP A 794 10.55 10.76 30.97
CA ASP A 794 9.19 11.17 30.59
C ASP A 794 8.44 11.76 31.79
N MET A 795 8.53 11.11 32.96
CA MET A 795 7.95 11.65 34.21
C MET A 795 8.61 12.98 34.61
N ALA A 796 9.93 13.11 34.46
CA ALA A 796 10.63 14.36 34.77
C ALA A 796 10.16 15.51 33.86
N THR A 797 9.95 15.23 32.56
CA THR A 797 9.42 16.24 31.62
C THR A 797 7.95 16.56 31.84
N GLU A 798 7.12 15.63 32.31
CA GLU A 798 5.76 15.94 32.75
C GLU A 798 5.74 16.82 34.00
N ILE A 799 6.62 16.55 34.97
CA ILE A 799 6.75 17.36 36.19
C ILE A 799 7.24 18.77 35.88
N GLU A 800 8.17 18.94 34.94
CA GLU A 800 8.66 20.26 34.52
C GLU A 800 7.61 21.09 33.73
N LYS A 801 6.62 20.43 33.13
CA LYS A 801 5.53 21.08 32.36
C LYS A 801 4.26 21.31 33.16
N SER A 802 4.11 20.68 34.33
CA SER A 802 2.99 20.85 35.27
C SER A 802 3.26 21.93 36.29
#